data_AF-A0A163L245-F1
#
_entry.id   AF-A0A163L245-F1
#
_cell.length_a   1.000
_cell.length_b   1.000
_cell.length_c   1.000
_cell.angle_alpha   90.00
_cell.angle_beta   90.00
_cell.angle_gamma   90.00
#
_symmetry.space_group_name_H-M   'P 1'
#
loop_
_entity.id
_entity.type
_entity.pdbx_description
1 polymer ?
#
loop_
_entity_poly.entity_id
_entity_poly.type
_entity_poly.pdbx_seq_one_letter_code
_entity_poly.pdbx_strand_id
1 'polypeptide(L)'
;MNASASIRASYVRATRMSTMPPRTMPVMNPIADLESRPAISEKLENFTAINHLEHREKCDNERAKSYVYDAEPSYMNFDDGESFGTRVKKMYTIFPYRDPIWLVAVVFAAGSLDLVINAFFDLLPQLDRQLQFKTNETVAIPTTVLIGSVFFFAAGVFDTFGALNADRGTLETNKEDQKVTYRPALLGSPEFQWIPTWVKLSDLTRTNLAFQAGLIVLFGGVIFMFAGIVDFPELIPEEAPLFAPIVFGPQVLHGALFFLANAMLAISEQKRWFKPKVWDADWQGAFLNTVGGFGFMMAGFFLFSRDELASAVSAMVGSWAFLIGSIIRCYGGLGDELGLPFKFGEMCMTLLSVEAPVDRAGCVEDFSTKLRVTVLRLNGISVRPALATKPTCLGNGKVVMSDIQVQSASSRKRNVRRSAKAPTPHAQTFLGFHRGGLHRSLDDIRRRGVQIFGVYTCKSFREMKFPLASVIALSALTAVSQAQAEDALYSRRIAKRDVDAEGNYNISFFHVNDVHAHLDEFSSSGTDCTRPERGCYGGYSRIKTVVEEKRPSYNDSLWLNVGDEFQGTLFYSFYGGEKIAETLNQMNFSAMTLGNHEFDGGDEELGQFLENLTFPIISANIHSQNEKVNKSIKPYHIFEEYGLALIGVTTDKTPSIANPDETTIFSDVVEAVQGAIDEIKATTNITRIAAITHIGYDKDQELAKATKGLQLIMGGHSHTLLGDMEDAEGKYPTIVDNADGDEVFIVTAYRWGEYVGYIDVTYDPQGKIVAYHGAPIHVTNTTEQDAGLQAQIESWRGPFEEFAAEVLGTSEVELDQTTCQRQECLLGDFMADAMLAYRRNNTEDVDFAIINAGGIRATIDQGDITRGEVLTSFPFGNSIVQIEIGGKELWEVLEGIVTRVNVANGKDVTSFFQVSTGIKVEYNPKNSNGTKLVTVTVGGQPLNNDTTYQVVTLDFIAGGGDNFFTPTTDFVSLDTQDEVLTQYILAQSPVNIALDKRIEVVDRQRNTTGNGTTSNTGSAVPEATGAAVRLGFNFVAFIVAIGLNLIL
;
A
#
# COMPACT_ATOMS: atom_id res chain seq x y z
N MET A 1 15.47 12.69 14.17
CA MET A 1 14.53 13.13 15.23
C MET A 1 13.87 14.44 14.84
N ASN A 2 13.04 14.42 13.79
CA ASN A 2 12.21 15.56 13.39
C ASN A 2 11.08 15.01 12.50
N ALA A 3 10.09 14.40 13.14
CA ALA A 3 8.89 13.84 12.52
C ALA A 3 8.03 14.95 11.88
N SER A 4 7.96 16.11 12.53
CA SER A 4 7.23 17.28 12.04
C SER A 4 7.76 17.78 10.69
N ALA A 5 9.08 17.69 10.43
CA ALA A 5 9.66 17.91 9.11
C ALA A 5 9.28 16.85 8.08
N SER A 6 9.47 15.56 8.40
CA SER A 6 9.10 14.46 7.50
C SER A 6 7.63 14.50 7.09
N ILE A 7 6.74 14.92 8.00
CA ILE A 7 5.30 15.09 7.76
C ILE A 7 5.02 16.40 6.99
N ARG A 8 5.56 17.56 7.38
CA ARG A 8 5.37 18.82 6.61
C ARG A 8 5.85 18.68 5.16
N ALA A 9 6.91 17.90 4.94
CA ALA A 9 7.45 17.63 3.60
C ALA A 9 6.48 16.86 2.68
N SER A 10 5.52 16.06 3.18
CA SER A 10 4.49 15.46 2.32
C SER A 10 3.54 16.53 1.76
N TYR A 11 3.00 17.40 2.63
CA TYR A 11 2.11 18.50 2.24
C TYR A 11 2.79 19.51 1.29
N VAL A 12 4.06 19.86 1.53
CA VAL A 12 4.84 20.70 0.60
C VAL A 12 5.03 20.01 -0.75
N ARG A 13 5.30 18.69 -0.78
CA ARG A 13 5.39 17.93 -2.04
C ARG A 13 4.07 17.91 -2.81
N ALA A 14 2.93 17.77 -2.14
CA ALA A 14 1.60 17.80 -2.76
C ALA A 14 1.33 19.16 -3.46
N THR A 15 1.62 20.29 -2.80
CA THR A 15 1.39 21.62 -3.43
C THR A 15 2.18 21.84 -4.73
N ARG A 16 3.39 21.27 -4.83
CA ARG A 16 4.24 21.37 -6.03
C ARG A 16 3.71 20.56 -7.23
N MET A 17 2.67 19.73 -7.05
CA MET A 17 2.01 18.97 -8.13
C MET A 17 0.79 19.71 -8.71
N SER A 18 0.22 20.68 -7.98
CA SER A 18 -1.06 21.32 -8.30
C SER A 18 -1.02 22.35 -9.45
N THR A 19 0.13 22.60 -10.08
CA THR A 19 0.32 23.71 -11.03
C THR A 19 0.15 23.30 -12.50
N MET A 20 -1.08 23.02 -12.93
CA MET A 20 -1.48 23.18 -14.33
C MET A 20 -2.28 24.49 -14.50
N PRO A 21 -1.93 25.36 -15.46
CA PRO A 21 -2.66 26.61 -15.67
C PRO A 21 -4.02 26.34 -16.35
N PRO A 22 -5.09 27.06 -15.97
CA PRO A 22 -6.43 26.83 -16.51
C PRO A 22 -6.51 27.16 -18.00
N ARG A 23 -6.97 26.20 -18.82
CA ARG A 23 -7.30 26.45 -20.23
C ARG A 23 -8.57 27.30 -20.32
N THR A 24 -8.53 28.34 -21.16
CA THR A 24 -9.67 29.20 -21.44
C THR A 24 -10.80 28.43 -22.14
N MET A 25 -11.95 28.31 -21.49
CA MET A 25 -13.16 27.75 -22.13
C MET A 25 -13.72 28.72 -23.19
N PRO A 26 -14.28 28.21 -24.31
CA PRO A 26 -14.98 29.02 -25.29
C PRO A 26 -16.31 29.55 -24.74
N VAL A 27 -16.76 30.69 -25.28
CA VAL A 27 -17.99 31.37 -24.84
C VAL A 27 -19.24 30.55 -25.24
N MET A 28 -20.08 30.20 -24.26
CA MET A 28 -21.39 29.59 -24.52
C MET A 28 -22.38 30.61 -25.12
N ASN A 29 -23.27 30.12 -25.98
CA ASN A 29 -24.38 30.90 -26.52
C ASN A 29 -25.45 31.19 -25.45
N PRO A 30 -26.30 32.21 -25.64
CA PRO A 30 -27.39 32.51 -24.70
C PRO A 30 -28.40 31.36 -24.61
N ILE A 31 -28.79 31.01 -23.39
CA ILE A 31 -29.90 30.11 -23.10
C ILE A 31 -31.22 30.83 -23.46
N ALA A 32 -32.19 30.12 -24.02
CA ALA A 32 -33.50 30.69 -24.32
C ALA A 32 -34.36 30.83 -23.06
N ASP A 33 -35.14 31.93 -22.97
CA ASP A 33 -36.05 32.16 -21.85
C ASP A 33 -37.12 31.05 -21.75
N LEU A 34 -37.25 30.46 -20.55
CA LEU A 34 -38.24 29.44 -20.24
C LEU A 34 -39.48 30.08 -19.60
N GLU A 35 -40.67 29.77 -20.11
CA GLU A 35 -41.93 30.25 -19.53
C GLU A 35 -42.22 29.58 -18.17
N SER A 36 -42.72 30.36 -17.21
CA SER A 36 -43.04 29.87 -15.86
C SER A 36 -44.34 29.06 -15.84
N ARG A 37 -44.28 27.81 -15.35
CA ARG A 37 -45.48 27.00 -15.05
C ARG A 37 -46.35 27.66 -13.96
N PRO A 38 -47.69 27.52 -14.01
CA PRO A 38 -48.58 28.01 -12.97
C PRO A 38 -48.44 27.21 -11.67
N ALA A 39 -48.52 27.88 -10.52
CA ALA A 39 -48.35 27.26 -9.21
C ALA A 39 -49.63 26.54 -8.71
N ILE A 40 -49.45 25.40 -8.06
CA ILE A 40 -50.51 24.67 -7.34
C ILE A 40 -50.61 25.22 -5.91
N SER A 41 -51.83 25.51 -5.45
CA SER A 41 -52.09 26.56 -4.46
C SER A 41 -51.99 26.19 -2.97
N GLU A 42 -51.69 24.95 -2.59
CA GLU A 42 -51.76 24.51 -1.17
C GLU A 42 -50.48 24.75 -0.35
N LYS A 43 -49.34 25.07 -0.96
CA LYS A 43 -48.05 25.27 -0.24
C LYS A 43 -47.75 26.71 0.22
N LEU A 44 -48.72 27.63 0.18
CA LEU A 44 -48.47 29.08 0.33
C LEU A 44 -49.05 29.77 1.59
N GLU A 45 -49.86 29.12 2.43
CA GLU A 45 -50.52 29.79 3.57
C GLU A 45 -49.56 30.40 4.60
N ASN A 46 -48.35 29.84 4.75
CA ASN A 46 -47.30 30.36 5.64
C ASN A 46 -46.08 30.94 4.88
N PHE A 47 -46.15 31.13 3.55
CA PHE A 47 -45.01 31.65 2.80
C PHE A 47 -44.97 33.19 2.83
N THR A 48 -44.28 33.76 3.83
CA THR A 48 -43.90 35.17 3.81
C THR A 48 -42.93 35.41 2.64
N ALA A 49 -43.44 35.94 1.53
CA ALA A 49 -42.69 36.18 0.32
C ALA A 49 -41.48 37.10 0.58
N ILE A 50 -40.28 36.51 0.61
CA ILE A 50 -39.03 37.24 0.73
C ILE A 50 -38.86 38.09 -0.53
N ASN A 51 -38.73 39.41 -0.36
CA ASN A 51 -38.43 40.32 -1.46
C ASN A 51 -37.03 39.98 -2.01
N HIS A 52 -36.99 39.23 -3.10
CA HIS A 52 -35.75 38.67 -3.66
C HIS A 52 -34.72 39.74 -4.04
N LEU A 53 -35.16 40.95 -4.42
CA LEU A 53 -34.25 42.07 -4.69
C LEU A 53 -33.61 42.59 -3.41
N GLU A 54 -34.40 42.82 -2.36
CA GLU A 54 -33.94 43.31 -1.05
C GLU A 54 -33.16 42.25 -0.26
N HIS A 55 -33.47 40.96 -0.46
CA HIS A 55 -32.68 39.85 0.08
C HIS A 55 -31.36 39.68 -0.68
N ARG A 56 -31.37 39.77 -2.02
CA ARG A 56 -30.12 39.77 -2.79
C ARG A 56 -29.27 40.99 -2.46
N GLU A 57 -29.88 42.18 -2.34
CA GLU A 57 -29.19 43.40 -1.88
C GLU A 57 -28.68 43.25 -0.45
N LYS A 58 -29.35 42.52 0.45
CA LYS A 58 -28.81 42.15 1.77
C LYS A 58 -27.58 41.25 1.65
N CYS A 59 -27.67 40.16 0.89
CA CYS A 59 -26.57 39.21 0.69
C CYS A 59 -25.39 39.86 -0.05
N ASP A 60 -25.65 40.74 -1.01
CA ASP A 60 -24.66 41.54 -1.73
C ASP A 60 -24.05 42.61 -0.80
N ASN A 61 -24.81 43.23 0.11
CA ASN A 61 -24.27 44.08 1.18
C ASN A 61 -23.52 43.31 2.26
N GLU A 62 -23.84 42.04 2.52
CA GLU A 62 -23.12 41.18 3.47
C GLU A 62 -21.84 40.62 2.86
N ARG A 63 -21.78 40.46 1.53
CA ARG A 63 -20.55 40.22 0.75
C ARG A 63 -19.71 41.49 0.56
N ALA A 64 -20.34 42.65 0.36
CA ALA A 64 -19.68 43.94 0.18
C ALA A 64 -19.26 44.60 1.51
N LYS A 65 -19.80 44.14 2.65
CA LYS A 65 -19.13 44.24 3.96
C LYS A 65 -17.87 43.39 3.91
N SER A 66 -16.83 43.94 3.30
CA SER A 66 -15.47 43.52 3.61
C SER A 66 -15.28 43.67 5.11
N TYR A 67 -15.22 42.53 5.81
CA TYR A 67 -14.43 42.47 7.03
C TYR A 67 -12.99 42.70 6.59
N VAL A 68 -12.60 43.98 6.56
CA VAL A 68 -11.21 44.38 6.77
C VAL A 68 -10.90 44.02 8.22
N TYR A 69 -10.67 42.72 8.42
CA TYR A 69 -9.70 42.32 9.41
C TYR A 69 -8.38 42.93 8.95
N ASP A 70 -7.89 43.89 9.71
CA ASP A 70 -6.45 44.12 9.84
C ASP A 70 -5.84 42.91 10.57
N ALA A 71 -6.01 41.73 9.99
CA ALA A 71 -5.24 40.55 10.32
C ALA A 71 -3.84 40.80 9.76
N GLU A 72 -2.91 41.17 10.64
CA GLU A 72 -1.50 40.87 10.38
C GLU A 72 -1.44 39.38 9.97
N PRO A 73 -0.89 39.02 8.80
CA PRO A 73 -0.94 37.66 8.32
C PRO A 73 -0.27 36.73 9.33
N SER A 74 -0.96 35.66 9.69
CA SER A 74 -0.54 34.67 10.69
C SER A 74 0.74 33.90 10.30
N TYR A 75 1.16 34.06 9.04
CA TYR A 75 2.26 33.42 8.35
C TYR A 75 3.24 34.48 7.79
N MET A 76 4.52 34.13 7.68
CA MET A 76 5.51 35.02 7.06
C MET A 76 5.36 35.04 5.54
N ASN A 77 5.12 36.22 4.95
CA ASN A 77 5.29 36.40 3.52
C ASN A 77 6.78 36.56 3.16
N PHE A 78 7.22 35.74 2.19
CA PHE A 78 8.53 35.79 1.57
C PHE A 78 8.32 36.11 0.09
N ASP A 79 8.45 37.38 -0.29
CA ASP A 79 8.47 37.72 -1.70
C ASP A 79 9.73 37.13 -2.36
N ASP A 80 9.58 36.50 -3.52
CA ASP A 80 10.68 35.90 -4.30
C ASP A 80 11.73 36.95 -4.77
N GLY A 81 11.48 38.25 -4.52
CA GLY A 81 12.40 39.36 -4.74
C GLY A 81 13.24 39.80 -3.52
N GLU A 82 13.09 39.20 -2.33
CA GLU A 82 13.86 39.64 -1.15
C GLU A 82 15.36 39.28 -1.20
N SER A 83 16.21 40.24 -0.82
CA SER A 83 17.65 40.02 -0.78
C SER A 83 18.05 38.92 0.22
N PHE A 84 19.12 38.17 -0.09
CA PHE A 84 19.67 37.15 0.80
C PHE A 84 19.93 37.67 2.23
N GLY A 85 20.46 38.90 2.37
CA GLY A 85 20.66 39.54 3.67
C GLY A 85 19.35 39.86 4.42
N THR A 86 18.26 40.14 3.71
CA THR A 86 16.92 40.32 4.30
C THR A 86 16.37 38.99 4.80
N ARG A 87 16.46 37.93 3.99
CA ARG A 87 15.97 36.57 4.32
C ARG A 87 16.75 35.99 5.51
N VAL A 88 18.08 36.12 5.52
CA VAL A 88 18.94 35.80 6.67
C VAL A 88 18.61 36.65 7.91
N LYS A 89 18.25 37.93 7.75
CA LYS A 89 17.81 38.75 8.89
C LYS A 89 16.49 38.23 9.48
N LYS A 90 15.46 37.95 8.67
CA LYS A 90 14.19 37.35 9.12
C LYS A 90 14.41 36.00 9.84
N MET A 91 15.32 35.18 9.30
CA MET A 91 15.76 33.90 9.89
C MET A 91 16.30 34.03 11.32
N TYR A 92 16.96 35.13 11.68
CA TYR A 92 17.44 35.36 13.05
C TYR A 92 16.52 36.24 13.92
N THR A 93 15.33 36.64 13.43
CA THR A 93 14.40 37.51 14.20
C THR A 93 12.98 36.98 14.37
N ILE A 94 12.50 36.06 13.53
CA ILE A 94 11.09 35.57 13.58
C ILE A 94 11.02 34.04 13.70
N PHE A 95 11.69 33.30 12.80
CA PHE A 95 11.85 31.85 12.88
C PHE A 95 12.17 31.29 14.27
N PRO A 96 13.18 31.82 15.02
CA PRO A 96 13.67 31.22 16.28
C PRO A 96 12.67 30.99 17.41
N TYR A 97 11.46 31.53 17.32
CA TYR A 97 10.45 31.43 18.38
C TYR A 97 9.08 30.95 17.88
N ARG A 98 8.90 30.76 16.55
CA ARG A 98 7.59 30.52 15.95
C ARG A 98 7.47 29.27 15.10
N ASP A 99 8.56 28.74 14.54
CA ASP A 99 8.48 27.46 13.82
C ASP A 99 8.89 26.28 14.71
N PRO A 100 8.01 25.29 14.96
CA PRO A 100 8.36 24.10 15.74
C PRO A 100 9.47 23.27 15.10
N ILE A 101 9.55 23.14 13.76
CA ILE A 101 10.62 22.37 13.09
C ILE A 101 11.99 22.98 13.36
N TRP A 102 12.08 24.31 13.25
CA TRP A 102 13.31 25.05 13.51
C TRP A 102 13.73 24.92 14.97
N LEU A 103 12.77 25.05 15.89
CA LEU A 103 13.00 24.87 17.33
C LEU A 103 13.51 23.48 17.64
N VAL A 104 12.88 22.42 17.11
CA VAL A 104 13.36 21.03 17.22
C VAL A 104 14.80 20.93 16.76
N ALA A 105 15.10 21.40 15.53
CA ALA A 105 16.43 21.26 14.94
C ALA A 105 17.52 21.97 15.78
N VAL A 106 17.26 23.19 16.26
CA VAL A 106 18.25 23.99 17.02
C VAL A 106 18.37 23.53 18.47
N VAL A 107 17.28 23.19 19.14
CA VAL A 107 17.30 22.61 20.50
C VAL A 107 18.04 21.26 20.48
N PHE A 108 17.77 20.43 19.49
CA PHE A 108 18.41 19.12 19.32
C PHE A 108 19.91 19.24 18.96
N ALA A 109 20.29 20.22 18.13
CA ALA A 109 21.69 20.53 17.84
C ALA A 109 22.44 21.07 19.07
N ALA A 110 21.80 21.91 19.89
CA ALA A 110 22.37 22.43 21.14
C ALA A 110 22.60 21.31 22.17
N GLY A 111 21.61 20.43 22.37
CA GLY A 111 21.78 19.22 23.18
C GLY A 111 22.89 18.31 22.65
N SER A 112 22.95 18.08 21.33
CA SER A 112 23.97 17.22 20.73
C SER A 112 25.39 17.77 20.88
N LEU A 113 25.55 19.11 20.88
CA LEU A 113 26.82 19.77 21.15
C LEU A 113 27.23 19.61 22.63
N ASP A 114 26.29 19.74 23.56
CA ASP A 114 26.52 19.50 24.99
C ASP A 114 26.94 18.05 25.26
N LEU A 115 26.32 17.07 24.59
CA LEU A 115 26.73 15.66 24.67
C LEU A 115 28.13 15.40 24.09
N VAL A 116 28.53 16.08 23.00
CA VAL A 116 29.92 16.01 22.49
C VAL A 116 30.91 16.58 23.50
N ILE A 117 30.54 17.65 24.22
CA ILE A 117 31.37 18.24 25.28
C ILE A 117 31.45 17.30 26.50
N ASN A 118 30.34 16.71 26.93
CA ASN A 118 30.26 15.70 27.98
C ASN A 118 31.17 14.50 27.68
N ALA A 119 30.96 13.83 26.54
CA ALA A 119 31.73 12.65 26.15
C ALA A 119 33.23 12.95 25.95
N PHE A 120 33.59 14.20 25.63
CA PHE A 120 35.00 14.62 25.61
C PHE A 120 35.62 14.67 27.01
N PHE A 121 34.92 15.24 27.99
CA PHE A 121 35.41 15.31 29.37
C PHE A 121 35.30 13.98 30.14
N ASP A 122 34.45 13.05 29.71
CA ASP A 122 34.43 11.65 30.14
C ASP A 122 35.62 10.85 29.58
N LEU A 123 35.95 11.04 28.30
CA LEU A 123 37.06 10.33 27.64
C LEU A 123 38.46 10.80 28.10
N LEU A 124 38.63 12.08 28.50
CA LEU A 124 39.95 12.62 28.86
C LEU A 124 40.65 11.88 30.03
N PRO A 125 40.03 11.63 31.19
CA PRO A 125 40.63 10.87 32.29
C PRO A 125 41.06 9.45 31.92
N GLN A 126 40.36 8.82 30.96
CA GLN A 126 40.66 7.47 30.47
C GLN A 126 41.90 7.44 29.57
N LEU A 127 42.25 8.56 28.95
CA LEU A 127 43.47 8.73 28.13
C LEU A 127 44.67 9.18 28.97
N ASP A 128 44.47 10.14 29.89
CA ASP A 128 45.47 10.52 30.90
C ASP A 128 44.77 11.03 32.18
N ARG A 129 44.98 10.31 33.29
CA ARG A 129 44.43 10.66 34.61
C ARG A 129 44.90 12.02 35.14
N GLN A 130 45.97 12.61 34.61
CA GLN A 130 46.38 13.97 34.96
C GLN A 130 45.44 15.06 34.39
N LEU A 131 44.56 14.70 33.45
CA LEU A 131 43.56 15.61 32.86
C LEU A 131 42.23 15.63 33.63
N GLN A 132 42.06 14.75 34.62
CA GLN A 132 40.91 14.70 35.51
C GLN A 132 40.89 15.92 36.45
N PHE A 133 39.85 16.75 36.35
CA PHE A 133 39.62 17.86 37.29
C PHE A 133 38.68 17.45 38.43
N LYS A 134 38.86 18.06 39.61
CA LYS A 134 38.31 17.60 40.91
C LYS A 134 36.76 17.48 40.99
N THR A 135 36.03 18.01 40.01
CA THR A 135 34.55 18.01 39.97
C THR A 135 34.01 17.39 38.68
N ASN A 136 34.79 16.58 37.97
CA ASN A 136 34.40 15.99 36.69
C ASN A 136 33.26 14.97 36.87
N GLU A 137 33.56 13.81 37.45
CA GLU A 137 32.54 12.78 37.76
C GLU A 137 31.43 13.30 38.70
N THR A 138 31.78 14.09 39.72
CA THR A 138 30.83 14.40 40.80
C THR A 138 29.83 15.51 40.49
N VAL A 139 30.08 16.30 39.43
CA VAL A 139 29.21 17.43 39.04
C VAL A 139 29.15 17.60 37.53
N ALA A 140 30.29 17.73 36.85
CA ALA A 140 30.31 18.18 35.46
C ALA A 140 29.67 17.17 34.49
N ILE A 141 29.97 15.88 34.66
CA ILE A 141 29.40 14.81 33.82
C ILE A 141 27.87 14.71 34.05
N PRO A 142 27.35 14.44 35.26
CA PRO A 142 25.90 14.35 35.48
C PRO A 142 25.13 15.63 35.11
N THR A 143 25.71 16.82 35.38
CA THR A 143 25.07 18.10 35.03
C THR A 143 24.96 18.29 33.52
N THR A 144 25.95 17.87 32.73
CA THR A 144 25.86 17.96 31.26
C THR A 144 24.95 16.87 30.70
N VAL A 145 25.02 15.62 31.17
CA VAL A 145 24.01 14.59 30.79
C VAL A 145 22.58 15.07 31.06
N LEU A 146 22.34 15.74 32.19
CA LEU A 146 21.04 16.34 32.52
C LEU A 146 20.67 17.51 31.59
N ILE A 147 21.60 18.41 31.26
CA ILE A 147 21.35 19.54 30.34
C ILE A 147 21.04 19.03 28.92
N GLY A 148 21.88 18.15 28.37
CA GLY A 148 21.66 17.51 27.07
C GLY A 148 20.34 16.74 27.00
N SER A 149 20.00 15.96 28.03
CA SER A 149 18.74 15.21 28.07
C SER A 149 17.50 16.11 28.18
N VAL A 150 17.56 17.22 28.91
CA VAL A 150 16.48 18.22 28.95
C VAL A 150 16.28 18.88 27.58
N PHE A 151 17.35 19.16 26.82
CA PHE A 151 17.23 19.61 25.44
C PHE A 151 16.59 18.54 24.54
N PHE A 152 17.00 17.27 24.63
CA PHE A 152 16.41 16.17 23.85
C PHE A 152 14.92 15.97 24.16
N PHE A 153 14.52 16.04 25.43
CA PHE A 153 13.12 16.02 25.85
C PHE A 153 12.33 17.20 25.28
N ALA A 154 12.84 18.44 25.41
CA ALA A 154 12.20 19.63 24.87
C ALA A 154 12.04 19.56 23.34
N ALA A 155 13.05 19.04 22.62
CA ALA A 155 12.95 18.79 21.18
C ALA A 155 11.84 17.78 20.86
N GLY A 156 11.75 16.65 21.56
CA GLY A 156 10.67 15.66 21.37
C GLY A 156 9.26 16.25 21.60
N VAL A 157 9.11 17.16 22.56
CA VAL A 157 7.84 17.87 22.81
C VAL A 157 7.50 18.83 21.65
N PHE A 158 8.45 19.63 21.18
CA PHE A 158 8.22 20.52 20.03
C PHE A 158 7.96 19.75 18.73
N ASP A 159 8.60 18.59 18.54
CA ASP A 159 8.41 17.74 17.35
C ASP A 159 7.01 17.11 17.33
N THR A 160 6.55 16.65 18.50
CA THR A 160 5.19 16.12 18.67
C THR A 160 4.14 17.19 18.37
N PHE A 161 4.26 18.40 18.94
CA PHE A 161 3.33 19.50 18.67
C PHE A 161 3.43 20.04 17.23
N GLY A 162 4.61 20.03 16.63
CA GLY A 162 4.81 20.40 15.22
C GLY A 162 4.12 19.43 14.27
N ALA A 163 4.23 18.12 14.53
CA ALA A 163 3.60 17.08 13.73
C ALA A 163 2.06 17.10 13.86
N LEU A 164 1.54 17.33 15.08
CA LEU A 164 0.10 17.53 15.34
C LEU A 164 -0.51 18.78 14.67
N ASN A 165 0.31 19.61 14.02
CA ASN A 165 -0.11 20.82 13.30
C ASN A 165 0.44 20.91 11.85
N ALA A 166 1.08 19.85 11.33
CA ALA A 166 1.74 19.86 10.02
C ALA A 166 0.77 19.85 8.82
N ASP A 167 -0.49 19.49 9.05
CA ASP A 167 -1.66 19.59 8.16
C ASP A 167 -2.32 20.98 8.19
N ARG A 168 -2.20 21.73 9.29
CA ARG A 168 -2.94 23.00 9.51
C ARG A 168 -2.38 24.22 8.78
N GLY A 169 -1.44 23.99 7.87
CA GLY A 169 -0.92 25.06 7.02
C GLY A 169 -1.95 25.53 5.99
N THR A 170 -1.95 26.82 5.66
CA THR A 170 -2.82 27.35 4.62
C THR A 170 -2.21 27.15 3.24
N LEU A 171 -3.06 26.90 2.24
CA LEU A 171 -2.64 26.84 0.84
C LEU A 171 -2.93 28.20 0.19
N GLU A 172 -1.88 28.93 -0.19
CA GLU A 172 -2.00 30.19 -0.91
C GLU A 172 -1.69 30.01 -2.40
N THR A 173 -2.66 30.28 -3.27
CA THR A 173 -2.42 30.42 -4.71
C THR A 173 -2.06 31.87 -5.02
N ASN A 174 -0.82 32.13 -5.44
CA ASN A 174 -0.46 33.46 -5.94
C ASN A 174 -1.24 33.76 -7.22
N LYS A 175 -1.88 34.94 -7.26
CA LYS A 175 -2.84 35.33 -8.31
C LYS A 175 -2.16 35.69 -9.64
N GLU A 176 -0.87 36.04 -9.62
CA GLU A 176 -0.14 36.46 -10.82
C GLU A 176 0.51 35.31 -11.60
N ASP A 177 0.88 34.21 -10.94
CA ASP A 177 1.60 33.07 -11.53
C ASP A 177 0.88 31.70 -11.36
N GLN A 178 -0.27 31.66 -10.68
CA GLN A 178 -1.04 30.44 -10.31
C GLN A 178 -0.27 29.45 -9.41
N LYS A 179 0.83 29.87 -8.78
CA LYS A 179 1.69 29.02 -7.94
C LYS A 179 1.05 28.78 -6.58
N VAL A 180 0.69 27.52 -6.30
CA VAL A 180 0.20 27.09 -4.97
C VAL A 180 1.39 26.95 -4.02
N THR A 181 1.31 27.59 -2.87
CA THR A 181 2.34 27.60 -1.82
C THR A 181 1.74 27.18 -0.48
N TYR A 182 2.26 26.10 0.11
CA TYR A 182 1.95 25.73 1.49
C TYR A 182 2.60 26.71 2.47
N ARG A 183 1.83 27.26 3.41
CA ARG A 183 2.28 28.11 4.53
C ARG A 183 2.07 27.35 5.84
N PRO A 184 3.11 27.03 6.64
CA PRO A 184 2.92 26.27 7.89
C PRO A 184 2.17 27.06 8.96
N ALA A 185 1.39 26.35 9.79
CA ALA A 185 0.89 26.89 11.06
C ALA A 185 2.06 27.12 12.03
N LEU A 186 2.11 28.31 12.64
CA LEU A 186 3.22 28.75 13.49
C LEU A 186 2.79 28.82 14.97
N LEU A 187 3.73 28.61 15.89
CA LEU A 187 3.47 28.71 17.33
C LEU A 187 2.84 30.07 17.67
N GLY A 188 1.70 30.01 18.37
CA GLY A 188 0.89 31.18 18.73
C GLY A 188 0.16 31.85 17.56
N SER A 189 0.05 31.21 16.39
CA SER A 189 -0.88 31.64 15.33
C SER A 189 -2.28 31.06 15.57
N PRO A 190 -3.37 31.68 15.06
CA PRO A 190 -4.74 31.18 15.27
C PRO A 190 -5.00 29.76 14.77
N GLU A 191 -4.23 29.31 13.77
CA GLU A 191 -4.33 28.01 13.13
C GLU A 191 -3.68 26.90 13.98
N PHE A 192 -2.69 27.26 14.81
CA PHE A 192 -1.92 26.31 15.62
C PHE A 192 -2.69 25.88 16.88
N GLN A 193 -3.03 24.60 16.98
CA GLN A 193 -3.75 24.05 18.13
C GLN A 193 -2.83 23.26 19.06
N TRP A 194 -2.82 23.68 20.33
CA TRP A 194 -2.09 23.04 21.43
C TRP A 194 -2.76 21.77 21.97
N ILE A 195 -4.05 21.59 21.69
CA ILE A 195 -4.83 20.42 22.12
C ILE A 195 -5.38 19.77 20.83
N PRO A 196 -4.87 18.61 20.40
CA PRO A 196 -5.44 17.87 19.28
C PRO A 196 -6.77 17.22 19.69
N THR A 197 -7.59 16.85 18.69
CA THR A 197 -8.73 15.94 18.94
C THR A 197 -8.21 14.53 19.19
N TRP A 198 -8.94 13.75 19.99
CA TRP A 198 -8.62 12.33 20.23
C TRP A 198 -8.56 11.51 18.94
N VAL A 199 -9.45 11.81 17.98
CA VAL A 199 -9.46 11.20 16.64
C VAL A 199 -8.12 11.44 15.95
N LYS A 200 -7.66 12.69 15.86
CA LYS A 200 -6.41 13.03 15.18
C LYS A 200 -5.16 12.45 15.87
N LEU A 201 -5.15 12.43 17.21
CA LEU A 201 -4.06 11.81 17.94
C LEU A 201 -4.04 10.29 17.67
N SER A 202 -5.21 9.63 17.74
CA SER A 202 -5.34 8.19 17.48
C SER A 202 -4.97 7.81 16.05
N ASP A 203 -5.43 8.57 15.05
CA ASP A 203 -5.05 8.41 13.65
C ASP A 203 -3.53 8.46 13.49
N LEU A 204 -2.90 9.60 13.80
CA LEU A 204 -1.46 9.75 13.63
C LEU A 204 -0.63 8.72 14.41
N THR A 205 -1.10 8.24 15.58
CA THR A 205 -0.42 7.14 16.30
C THR A 205 -0.49 5.78 15.58
N ARG A 206 -1.51 5.54 14.74
CA ARG A 206 -1.72 4.26 14.03
C ARG A 206 -1.19 4.30 12.59
N THR A 207 -1.47 5.38 11.86
CA THR A 207 -1.28 5.47 10.40
C THR A 207 0.05 6.10 10.00
N ASN A 208 0.68 6.91 10.87
CA ASN A 208 1.82 7.74 10.50
C ASN A 208 3.14 7.28 11.13
N LEU A 209 3.94 6.52 10.37
CA LEU A 209 5.25 5.99 10.78
C LEU A 209 6.23 7.07 11.29
N ALA A 210 6.20 8.27 10.70
CA ALA A 210 7.05 9.37 11.15
C ALA A 210 6.58 9.91 12.52
N PHE A 211 5.27 10.04 12.75
CA PHE A 211 4.73 10.46 14.04
C PHE A 211 5.00 9.42 15.15
N GLN A 212 4.83 8.13 14.84
CA GLN A 212 5.20 7.03 15.74
C GLN A 212 6.68 7.14 16.16
N ALA A 213 7.59 7.35 15.20
CA ALA A 213 9.00 7.58 15.49
C ALA A 213 9.24 8.85 16.32
N GLY A 214 8.50 9.93 16.09
CA GLY A 214 8.53 11.15 16.91
C GLY A 214 8.13 10.90 18.37
N LEU A 215 7.11 10.08 18.62
CA LEU A 215 6.72 9.68 19.97
C LEU A 215 7.75 8.76 20.64
N ILE A 216 8.35 7.82 19.90
CA ILE A 216 9.45 6.98 20.41
C ILE A 216 10.67 7.85 20.79
N VAL A 217 10.97 8.91 20.02
CA VAL A 217 11.96 9.94 20.42
C VAL A 217 11.55 10.66 21.70
N LEU A 218 10.29 11.09 21.85
CA LEU A 218 9.82 11.76 23.06
C LEU A 218 9.97 10.87 24.30
N PHE A 219 9.56 9.60 24.23
CA PHE A 219 9.73 8.64 25.33
C PHE A 219 11.22 8.33 25.61
N GLY A 220 12.04 8.22 24.56
CA GLY A 220 13.50 8.12 24.70
C GLY A 220 14.08 9.33 25.45
N GLY A 221 13.64 10.55 25.12
CA GLY A 221 14.04 11.78 25.81
C GLY A 221 13.62 11.81 27.29
N VAL A 222 12.43 11.32 27.63
CA VAL A 222 11.99 11.19 29.04
C VAL A 222 12.87 10.20 29.81
N ILE A 223 13.18 9.05 29.21
CA ILE A 223 14.04 8.01 29.82
C ILE A 223 15.49 8.51 29.94
N PHE A 224 15.98 9.29 28.97
CA PHE A 224 17.29 9.92 29.03
C PHE A 224 17.35 11.00 30.12
N MET A 225 16.29 11.79 30.30
CA MET A 225 16.19 12.76 31.40
C MET A 225 16.18 12.06 32.76
N PHE A 226 15.53 10.89 32.88
CA PHE A 226 15.64 10.06 34.09
C PHE A 226 17.08 9.56 34.30
N ALA A 227 17.76 9.10 33.25
CA ALA A 227 19.17 8.70 33.30
C ALA A 227 20.07 9.83 33.85
N GLY A 228 19.98 11.03 33.28
CA GLY A 228 20.74 12.21 33.72
C GLY A 228 20.39 12.71 35.13
N ILE A 229 19.25 12.29 35.70
CA ILE A 229 18.95 12.53 37.11
C ILE A 229 19.65 11.49 38.00
N VAL A 230 19.54 10.19 37.69
CA VAL A 230 20.11 9.12 38.55
C VAL A 230 21.63 8.97 38.46
N ASP A 231 22.26 9.61 37.46
CA ASP A 231 23.72 9.70 37.29
C ASP A 231 24.39 10.60 38.36
N PHE A 232 23.63 11.44 39.08
CA PHE A 232 24.18 12.22 40.18
C PHE A 232 24.57 11.33 41.37
N PRO A 233 25.81 11.47 41.92
CA PRO A 233 26.24 10.75 43.11
C PRO A 233 25.30 10.92 44.31
N GLU A 234 25.37 9.96 45.23
CA GLU A 234 24.59 9.91 46.48
C GLU A 234 23.06 9.67 46.32
N LEU A 235 22.47 9.81 45.11
CA LEU A 235 21.05 9.50 44.89
C LEU A 235 20.75 7.99 44.93
N ILE A 236 21.58 7.18 44.28
CA ILE A 236 21.56 5.72 44.36
C ILE A 236 22.96 5.27 44.80
N PRO A 237 23.13 4.64 45.98
CA PRO A 237 24.44 4.16 46.42
C PRO A 237 24.98 3.05 45.51
N GLU A 238 26.29 3.04 45.23
CA GLU A 238 26.95 2.01 44.39
C GLU A 238 26.79 0.59 44.96
N GLU A 239 26.69 0.47 46.28
CA GLU A 239 26.44 -0.78 46.99
C GLU A 239 24.97 -1.28 46.91
N ALA A 240 24.06 -0.50 46.31
CA ALA A 240 22.67 -0.89 46.18
C ALA A 240 22.54 -2.09 45.20
N PRO A 241 21.80 -3.17 45.56
CA PRO A 241 21.67 -4.37 44.71
C PRO A 241 21.07 -4.14 43.30
N LEU A 242 20.51 -2.95 43.06
CA LEU A 242 19.92 -2.54 41.78
C LEU A 242 20.62 -1.32 41.16
N PHE A 243 21.79 -0.90 41.66
CA PHE A 243 22.52 0.29 41.15
C PHE A 243 22.69 0.27 39.63
N ALA A 244 23.36 -0.74 39.08
CA ALA A 244 23.62 -0.83 37.64
C ALA A 244 22.31 -0.91 36.80
N PRO A 245 21.29 -1.73 37.16
CA PRO A 245 19.98 -1.67 36.51
C PRO A 245 19.28 -0.30 36.56
N ILE A 246 19.41 0.46 37.64
CA ILE A 246 18.75 1.76 37.82
C ILE A 246 19.48 2.89 37.09
N VAL A 247 20.83 2.89 37.11
CA VAL A 247 21.65 3.96 36.51
C VAL A 247 21.96 3.68 35.04
N PHE A 248 22.44 2.48 34.70
CA PHE A 248 22.84 2.14 33.33
C PHE A 248 21.69 1.56 32.48
N GLY A 249 20.64 1.02 33.11
CA GLY A 249 19.45 0.51 32.41
C GLY A 249 18.74 1.57 31.56
N PRO A 250 18.43 2.76 32.11
CA PRO A 250 17.91 3.89 31.33
C PRO A 250 18.83 4.32 30.18
N GLN A 251 20.16 4.28 30.38
CA GLN A 251 21.16 4.64 29.36
C GLN A 251 21.10 3.71 28.14
N VAL A 252 20.96 2.40 28.36
CA VAL A 252 20.74 1.42 27.28
C VAL A 252 19.38 1.67 26.61
N LEU A 253 18.33 1.88 27.40
CA LEU A 253 16.95 1.94 26.91
C LEU A 253 16.68 3.18 26.04
N HIS A 254 17.15 4.38 26.41
CA HIS A 254 16.97 5.55 25.54
C HIS A 254 17.78 5.42 24.24
N GLY A 255 18.99 4.86 24.30
CA GLY A 255 19.81 4.60 23.12
C GLY A 255 19.11 3.66 22.14
N ALA A 256 18.48 2.59 22.65
CA ALA A 256 17.70 1.66 21.84
C ALA A 256 16.46 2.33 21.21
N LEU A 257 15.72 3.16 21.94
CA LEU A 257 14.57 3.90 21.43
C LEU A 257 14.99 4.93 20.37
N PHE A 258 16.09 5.66 20.58
CA PHE A 258 16.66 6.57 19.60
C PHE A 258 17.21 5.85 18.36
N PHE A 259 17.81 4.67 18.50
CA PHE A 259 18.21 3.82 17.38
C PHE A 259 16.98 3.43 16.54
N LEU A 260 15.96 2.85 17.17
CA LEU A 260 14.73 2.39 16.52
C LEU A 260 14.00 3.54 15.80
N ALA A 261 13.72 4.64 16.50
CA ALA A 261 12.99 5.76 15.92
C ALA A 261 13.70 6.41 14.73
N ASN A 262 15.04 6.54 14.79
CA ASN A 262 15.76 7.12 13.67
C ASN A 262 15.96 6.13 12.51
N ALA A 263 16.00 4.82 12.78
CA ALA A 263 15.87 3.81 11.73
C ALA A 263 14.50 3.91 11.03
N MET A 264 13.40 4.04 11.79
CA MET A 264 12.06 4.26 11.24
C MET A 264 12.01 5.54 10.37
N LEU A 265 12.57 6.67 10.83
CA LEU A 265 12.66 7.90 10.04
C LEU A 265 13.55 7.76 8.79
N ALA A 266 14.65 7.01 8.88
CA ALA A 266 15.51 6.74 7.72
C ALA A 266 14.82 5.83 6.69
N ILE A 267 13.90 4.97 7.15
CA ILE A 267 13.05 4.14 6.29
C ILE A 267 11.90 4.96 5.70
N SER A 268 11.22 5.82 6.47
CA SER A 268 10.10 6.63 5.97
C SER A 268 10.50 7.63 4.89
N GLU A 269 11.74 8.13 4.90
CA GLU A 269 12.20 9.04 3.85
C GLU A 269 12.50 8.35 2.51
N GLN A 270 12.64 7.02 2.42
CA GLN A 270 13.04 6.32 1.19
C GLN A 270 11.89 5.53 0.55
N LYS A 271 11.68 5.70 -0.77
CA LYS A 271 10.62 5.00 -1.53
C LYS A 271 10.72 3.46 -1.54
N ARG A 272 11.85 2.88 -1.10
CA ARG A 272 12.07 1.43 -0.92
C ARG A 272 13.05 1.23 0.23
N TRP A 273 12.75 0.35 1.18
CA TRP A 273 13.55 0.15 2.39
C TRP A 273 15.02 -0.23 2.13
N PHE A 274 15.28 -0.90 1.01
CA PHE A 274 16.62 -1.35 0.59
C PHE A 274 17.40 -0.34 -0.28
N LYS A 275 16.84 0.84 -0.59
CA LYS A 275 17.45 1.82 -1.51
C LYS A 275 17.76 3.15 -0.79
N PRO A 276 18.86 3.22 -0.01
CA PRO A 276 19.18 4.39 0.81
C PRO A 276 19.34 5.66 -0.02
N LYS A 277 18.62 6.72 0.38
CA LYS A 277 18.78 8.06 -0.20
C LYS A 277 20.03 8.76 0.35
N VAL A 278 21.21 8.24 0.04
CA VAL A 278 22.50 8.74 0.57
C VAL A 278 22.85 10.20 0.23
N TRP A 279 22.04 10.90 -0.57
CA TRP A 279 22.20 12.31 -0.96
C TRP A 279 21.10 13.25 -0.42
N ASP A 280 20.13 12.70 0.31
CA ASP A 280 18.99 13.43 0.88
C ASP A 280 19.31 13.82 2.34
N ALA A 281 19.12 15.10 2.69
CA ALA A 281 19.54 15.64 3.98
C ALA A 281 18.73 15.07 5.16
N ASP A 282 17.45 14.79 4.96
CA ASP A 282 16.60 14.21 6.01
C ASP A 282 16.90 12.73 6.20
N TRP A 283 17.18 12.00 5.12
CA TRP A 283 17.67 10.61 5.19
C TRP A 283 19.05 10.53 5.86
N GLN A 284 20.01 11.36 5.46
CA GLN A 284 21.34 11.44 6.07
C GLN A 284 21.25 11.77 7.56
N GLY A 285 20.45 12.78 7.92
CA GLY A 285 20.24 13.17 9.31
C GLY A 285 19.52 12.09 10.12
N ALA A 286 18.59 11.34 9.54
CA ALA A 286 17.99 10.19 10.21
C ALA A 286 19.04 9.08 10.45
N PHE A 287 19.74 8.63 9.40
CA PHE A 287 20.76 7.59 9.49
C PHE A 287 21.88 7.90 10.48
N LEU A 288 22.38 9.14 10.51
CA LEU A 288 23.38 9.56 11.49
C LEU A 288 22.82 9.58 12.92
N ASN A 289 21.54 9.95 13.11
CA ASN A 289 20.89 9.82 14.41
C ASN A 289 20.65 8.34 14.81
N THR A 290 20.48 7.41 13.85
CA THR A 290 20.46 5.96 14.13
C THR A 290 21.80 5.49 14.68
N VAL A 291 22.90 5.89 14.05
CA VAL A 291 24.27 5.63 14.55
C VAL A 291 24.49 6.28 15.92
N GLY A 292 23.92 7.47 16.14
CA GLY A 292 23.87 8.16 17.44
C GLY A 292 23.26 7.31 18.54
N GLY A 293 22.00 6.88 18.37
CA GLY A 293 21.29 6.03 19.32
C GLY A 293 22.02 4.71 19.60
N PHE A 294 22.57 4.08 18.57
CA PHE A 294 23.39 2.87 18.72
C PHE A 294 24.64 3.11 19.60
N GLY A 295 25.33 4.24 19.41
CA GLY A 295 26.50 4.61 20.22
C GLY A 295 26.17 4.75 21.71
N PHE A 296 25.05 5.40 22.04
CA PHE A 296 24.59 5.54 23.44
C PHE A 296 24.09 4.22 24.04
N MET A 297 23.37 3.40 23.25
CA MET A 297 22.96 2.05 23.67
C MET A 297 24.17 1.19 24.03
N MET A 298 25.21 1.21 23.18
CA MET A 298 26.46 0.49 23.43
C MET A 298 27.24 1.06 24.62
N ALA A 299 27.26 2.37 24.82
CA ALA A 299 27.88 2.98 26.00
C ALA A 299 27.25 2.43 27.30
N GLY A 300 25.92 2.37 27.38
CA GLY A 300 25.22 1.74 28.50
C GLY A 300 25.61 0.26 28.72
N PHE A 301 25.73 -0.54 27.66
CA PHE A 301 26.19 -1.93 27.77
C PHE A 301 27.65 -2.05 28.23
N PHE A 302 28.53 -1.12 27.87
CA PHE A 302 29.90 -1.08 28.36
C PHE A 302 29.99 -0.66 29.83
N LEU A 303 29.12 0.24 30.32
CA LEU A 303 28.99 0.54 31.75
C LEU A 303 28.53 -0.67 32.57
N PHE A 304 27.53 -1.42 32.09
CA PHE A 304 27.16 -2.73 32.68
C PHE A 304 28.34 -3.72 32.72
N SER A 305 29.24 -3.65 31.74
CA SER A 305 30.45 -4.48 31.64
C SER A 305 31.65 -3.93 32.43
N ARG A 306 31.53 -2.74 33.02
CA ARG A 306 32.62 -1.96 33.65
C ARG A 306 33.80 -1.64 32.72
N ASP A 307 33.53 -1.45 31.43
CA ASP A 307 34.51 -0.96 30.45
C ASP A 307 34.28 0.54 30.20
N GLU A 308 34.81 1.36 31.10
CA GLU A 308 34.68 2.83 31.06
C GLU A 308 35.25 3.42 29.77
N LEU A 309 36.35 2.87 29.25
CA LEU A 309 36.99 3.35 28.02
C LEU A 309 36.12 3.03 26.78
N ALA A 310 35.60 1.80 26.67
CA ALA A 310 34.69 1.45 25.58
C ALA A 310 33.36 2.23 25.68
N SER A 311 32.88 2.53 26.89
CA SER A 311 31.74 3.42 27.12
C SER A 311 32.00 4.83 26.60
N ALA A 312 33.07 5.49 27.09
CA ALA A 312 33.42 6.86 26.70
C ALA A 312 33.64 7.01 25.18
N VAL A 313 34.30 6.02 24.54
CA VAL A 313 34.47 5.99 23.09
C VAL A 313 33.13 5.79 22.36
N SER A 314 32.21 4.98 22.88
CA SER A 314 30.89 4.76 22.26
C SER A 314 29.98 5.98 22.41
N ALA A 315 29.98 6.63 23.58
CA ALA A 315 29.30 7.90 23.83
C ALA A 315 29.86 9.03 22.95
N MET A 316 31.18 9.10 22.77
CA MET A 316 31.84 10.04 21.87
C MET A 316 31.38 9.86 20.41
N VAL A 317 31.39 8.63 19.90
CA VAL A 317 30.93 8.33 18.53
C VAL A 317 29.44 8.62 18.37
N GLY A 318 28.62 8.25 19.35
CA GLY A 318 27.17 8.52 19.35
C GLY A 318 26.86 10.03 19.33
N SER A 319 27.56 10.79 20.18
CA SER A 319 27.39 12.26 20.29
C SER A 319 27.75 12.98 19.00
N TRP A 320 28.88 12.62 18.36
CA TRP A 320 29.25 13.20 17.07
C TRP A 320 28.27 12.82 15.95
N ALA A 321 27.76 11.59 15.95
CA ALA A 321 26.77 11.16 14.97
C ALA A 321 25.45 11.95 15.12
N PHE A 322 24.95 12.15 16.36
CA PHE A 322 23.82 13.05 16.63
C PHE A 322 24.13 14.50 16.20
N LEU A 323 25.28 15.06 16.55
CA LEU A 323 25.61 16.45 16.22
C LEU A 323 25.70 16.69 14.71
N ILE A 324 26.35 15.80 13.95
CA ILE A 324 26.46 15.93 12.49
C ILE A 324 25.08 15.72 11.84
N GLY A 325 24.29 14.74 12.30
CA GLY A 325 22.91 14.52 11.82
C GLY A 325 21.98 15.71 12.10
N SER A 326 22.15 16.36 13.26
CA SER A 326 21.45 17.60 13.64
C SER A 326 21.80 18.76 12.72
N ILE A 327 23.10 18.99 12.48
CA ILE A 327 23.59 20.07 11.63
C ILE A 327 23.10 19.89 10.19
N ILE A 328 23.17 18.67 9.64
CA ILE A 328 22.67 18.39 8.29
C ILE A 328 21.17 18.69 8.16
N ARG A 329 20.33 18.29 9.15
CA ARG A 329 18.90 18.64 9.14
C ARG A 329 18.62 20.12 9.35
N CYS A 330 19.42 20.84 10.15
CA CYS A 330 19.34 22.30 10.25
C CYS A 330 19.57 22.96 8.88
N TYR A 331 20.58 22.53 8.13
CA TYR A 331 20.83 23.06 6.78
C TYR A 331 19.83 22.56 5.72
N GLY A 332 19.28 21.36 5.87
CA GLY A 332 18.27 20.79 4.97
C GLY A 332 16.97 21.58 4.98
N GLY A 333 16.35 21.77 6.15
CA GLY A 333 15.11 22.54 6.29
C GLY A 333 15.24 24.00 5.81
N LEU A 334 16.40 24.62 6.08
CA LEU A 334 16.72 25.95 5.55
C LEU A 334 16.82 25.99 4.02
N GLY A 335 17.15 24.88 3.36
CA GLY A 335 17.27 24.80 1.90
C GLY A 335 15.92 24.95 1.20
N ASP A 336 14.92 24.14 1.59
CA ASP A 336 13.59 24.14 0.97
C ASP A 336 12.81 25.43 1.29
N GLU A 337 12.89 25.97 2.50
CA GLU A 337 12.21 27.22 2.89
C GLU A 337 12.86 28.47 2.27
N LEU A 338 14.16 28.43 1.95
CA LEU A 338 14.82 29.49 1.18
C LEU A 338 14.72 29.29 -0.35
N GLY A 339 14.20 28.16 -0.82
CA GLY A 339 14.13 27.84 -2.26
C GLY A 339 15.50 27.63 -2.91
N LEU A 340 16.49 27.18 -2.14
CA LEU A 340 17.87 27.00 -2.60
C LEU A 340 18.08 25.57 -3.13
N PRO A 341 18.53 25.38 -4.39
CA PRO A 341 18.68 24.05 -4.98
C PRO A 341 19.85 23.28 -4.36
N PHE A 342 19.54 22.34 -3.47
CA PHE A 342 20.53 21.53 -2.75
C PHE A 342 21.32 20.61 -3.70
N LYS A 343 22.63 20.87 -3.85
CA LYS A 343 23.57 20.03 -4.62
C LYS A 343 24.75 19.61 -3.75
N PHE A 344 24.65 18.40 -3.19
CA PHE A 344 25.62 17.85 -2.25
C PHE A 344 27.09 17.84 -2.76
N GLY A 345 27.29 17.78 -4.09
CA GLY A 345 28.62 17.83 -4.72
C GLY A 345 29.41 19.12 -4.47
N GLU A 346 28.77 20.22 -4.09
CA GLU A 346 29.45 21.48 -3.81
C GLU A 346 29.90 21.59 -2.34
N MET A 347 29.20 21.00 -1.37
CA MET A 347 29.52 21.19 0.05
C MET A 347 30.87 20.59 0.47
N CYS A 348 31.30 19.49 -0.17
CA CYS A 348 32.66 18.94 -0.02
C CYS A 348 33.76 19.86 -0.59
N MET A 349 33.42 20.83 -1.44
CA MET A 349 34.34 21.87 -1.90
C MET A 349 34.26 23.10 -1.01
N THR A 350 33.07 23.55 -0.60
CA THR A 350 32.87 24.80 0.16
C THR A 350 33.56 24.79 1.54
N LEU A 351 33.74 23.64 2.18
CA LEU A 351 34.55 23.51 3.41
C LEU A 351 36.07 23.62 3.18
N LEU A 352 36.52 23.74 1.93
CA LEU A 352 37.92 23.94 1.52
C LEU A 352 38.15 25.13 0.57
N SER A 353 37.10 25.79 0.05
CA SER A 353 37.20 26.91 -0.89
C SER A 353 36.58 28.20 -0.36
N VAL A 354 37.42 29.06 0.24
CA VAL A 354 37.09 30.48 0.43
C VAL A 354 37.48 31.23 -0.86
N GLU A 355 36.51 31.56 -1.70
CA GLU A 355 36.75 32.46 -2.84
C GLU A 355 35.54 33.35 -3.15
N ALA A 356 35.79 34.45 -3.88
CA ALA A 356 34.91 35.62 -3.96
C ALA A 356 34.14 35.69 -5.29
N PRO A 357 33.01 36.44 -5.37
CA PRO A 357 32.18 36.47 -6.57
C PRO A 357 32.83 37.21 -7.75
N VAL A 358 32.56 36.73 -8.96
CA VAL A 358 32.93 37.36 -10.24
C VAL A 358 31.66 37.63 -11.05
N ASP A 359 31.52 38.85 -11.58
CA ASP A 359 30.33 39.30 -12.31
C ASP A 359 30.55 39.35 -13.84
N ARG A 360 29.47 39.39 -14.62
CA ARG A 360 29.45 39.28 -16.09
C ARG A 360 29.89 40.57 -16.81
N ALA A 361 31.19 40.88 -16.77
CA ALA A 361 31.82 41.79 -17.73
C ALA A 361 33.25 41.33 -18.08
N GLY A 362 33.52 41.07 -19.37
CA GLY A 362 34.80 40.55 -19.83
C GLY A 362 35.91 41.61 -19.93
N CYS A 363 36.52 41.98 -18.80
CA CYS A 363 37.82 42.65 -18.72
C CYS A 363 38.63 42.10 -17.54
N VAL A 364 39.96 42.02 -17.69
CA VAL A 364 40.88 41.54 -16.65
C VAL A 364 41.48 42.73 -15.89
N GLU A 365 41.48 42.69 -14.56
CA GLU A 365 42.35 43.54 -13.74
C GLU A 365 42.81 42.82 -12.46
N ASP A 366 43.96 43.21 -11.92
CA ASP A 366 44.77 42.42 -10.98
C ASP A 366 44.49 42.76 -9.50
N PHE A 367 44.35 41.73 -8.65
CA PHE A 367 43.73 41.85 -7.33
C PHE A 367 44.73 42.02 -6.17
N SER A 368 45.47 43.13 -6.16
CA SER A 368 46.38 43.46 -5.06
C SER A 368 45.71 44.25 -3.90
N THR A 369 45.47 43.56 -2.79
CA THR A 369 45.10 44.08 -1.45
C THR A 369 43.76 44.83 -1.27
N LYS A 370 42.82 44.17 -0.58
CA LYS A 370 42.34 44.61 0.75
C LYS A 370 41.49 43.58 1.48
N LEU A 371 42.14 42.80 2.35
CA LEU A 371 41.49 42.26 3.53
C LEU A 371 41.31 43.40 4.56
N ARG A 372 40.18 43.47 5.27
CA ARG A 372 39.98 44.44 6.36
C ARG A 372 39.57 43.76 7.67
N VAL A 373 40.51 42.98 8.23
CA VAL A 373 40.40 42.42 9.58
C VAL A 373 40.43 43.55 10.61
N THR A 374 39.39 43.63 11.43
CA THR A 374 39.38 44.48 12.63
C THR A 374 39.84 43.63 13.82
N VAL A 375 41.16 43.57 14.04
CA VAL A 375 41.75 43.09 15.28
C VAL A 375 42.38 44.29 16.00
N LEU A 376 42.20 44.32 17.32
CA LEU A 376 42.69 45.40 18.19
C LEU A 376 44.22 45.51 18.12
N ARG A 377 44.72 46.74 18.04
CA ARG A 377 46.15 47.02 18.17
C ARG A 377 46.61 46.84 19.61
N LEU A 378 47.70 46.09 19.77
CA LEU A 378 48.80 46.50 20.64
C LEU A 378 50.09 46.57 19.80
N ASN A 379 50.65 47.79 19.72
CA ASN A 379 52.03 48.16 19.38
C ASN A 379 52.71 47.65 18.06
N GLY A 380 53.12 48.61 17.20
CA GLY A 380 54.27 48.42 16.27
C GLY A 380 54.10 48.82 14.79
N ILE A 381 54.70 49.96 14.38
CA ILE A 381 55.43 50.25 13.12
C ILE A 381 54.91 49.57 11.80
N SER A 382 54.23 50.25 10.85
CA SER A 382 54.73 51.06 9.70
C SER A 382 55.52 50.26 8.63
N VAL A 383 55.38 50.39 7.29
CA VAL A 383 55.33 51.58 6.37
C VAL A 383 54.40 51.32 5.12
N ARG A 384 54.33 52.22 4.11
CA ARG A 384 53.42 52.26 2.91
C ARG A 384 54.19 52.38 1.52
N PRO A 385 53.71 53.02 0.40
CA PRO A 385 52.93 52.44 -0.74
C PRO A 385 53.29 52.90 -2.20
N ALA A 386 52.53 52.47 -3.23
CA ALA A 386 52.22 53.15 -4.54
C ALA A 386 50.93 52.51 -5.15
N LEU A 387 49.92 53.13 -5.82
CA LEU A 387 49.75 54.17 -6.89
C LEU A 387 49.85 53.58 -8.33
N ALA A 388 48.94 53.81 -9.32
CA ALA A 388 47.68 54.59 -9.37
C ALA A 388 46.76 54.38 -10.64
N THR A 389 45.51 54.92 -10.58
CA THR A 389 44.65 55.51 -11.67
C THR A 389 43.72 54.68 -12.61
N LYS A 390 42.62 55.33 -13.10
CA LYS A 390 41.44 54.86 -13.92
C LYS A 390 41.35 55.62 -15.29
N PRO A 391 40.22 55.77 -16.09
CA PRO A 391 38.82 55.18 -16.12
C PRO A 391 38.12 54.94 -17.53
N THR A 392 36.82 54.55 -17.49
CA THR A 392 35.66 54.89 -18.41
C THR A 392 35.24 54.02 -19.63
N CYS A 393 33.95 54.12 -20.04
CA CYS A 393 33.16 53.09 -20.76
C CYS A 393 32.18 53.59 -21.87
N LEU A 394 31.65 52.67 -22.71
CA LEU A 394 30.41 52.70 -23.56
C LEU A 394 30.13 51.26 -24.10
N GLY A 395 29.02 50.82 -24.74
CA GLY A 395 27.76 51.44 -25.21
C GLY A 395 26.75 50.35 -25.76
N ASN A 396 25.63 50.73 -26.42
CA ASN A 396 24.49 49.84 -26.79
C ASN A 396 24.32 49.52 -28.30
N GLY A 397 23.63 48.41 -28.65
CA GLY A 397 23.15 48.05 -30.02
C GLY A 397 22.09 46.92 -30.07
N LYS A 398 21.29 46.81 -31.15
CA LYS A 398 20.13 45.87 -31.34
C LYS A 398 20.22 45.00 -32.61
N VAL A 399 19.49 43.87 -32.66
CA VAL A 399 18.78 43.16 -33.80
C VAL A 399 18.42 41.73 -33.28
N VAL A 400 17.22 41.13 -33.31
CA VAL A 400 16.07 40.95 -34.26
C VAL A 400 16.13 39.60 -35.06
N MET A 401 14.98 38.92 -35.21
CA MET A 401 14.76 37.53 -35.70
C MET A 401 14.76 37.36 -37.25
N SER A 402 15.00 36.13 -37.73
CA SER A 402 14.27 35.50 -38.87
C SER A 402 14.63 34.01 -39.07
N ASP A 403 13.67 33.18 -39.52
CA ASP A 403 13.83 31.76 -39.89
C ASP A 403 14.55 31.51 -41.24
N ILE A 404 14.96 30.25 -41.51
CA ILE A 404 14.59 29.42 -42.70
C ILE A 404 15.44 28.12 -42.82
N GLN A 405 14.88 27.09 -43.46
CA GLN A 405 15.48 25.78 -43.77
C GLN A 405 16.77 25.83 -44.63
N VAL A 406 17.66 24.83 -44.48
CA VAL A 406 18.45 24.26 -45.61
C VAL A 406 18.58 22.73 -45.47
N GLN A 407 18.64 22.05 -46.62
CA GLN A 407 18.82 20.60 -46.79
C GLN A 407 20.24 20.11 -46.50
N SER A 408 20.45 18.80 -46.43
CA SER A 408 21.73 18.21 -46.90
C SER A 408 21.49 16.89 -47.64
N ALA A 409 22.35 16.55 -48.60
CA ALA A 409 22.16 15.38 -49.47
C ALA A 409 23.49 14.81 -50.01
N SER A 410 23.50 13.48 -50.21
CA SER A 410 24.59 12.69 -50.82
C SER A 410 25.85 12.50 -49.95
N SER A 411 26.73 11.51 -50.18
CA SER A 411 26.82 10.59 -51.34
C SER A 411 27.21 9.14 -50.98
N ARG A 412 27.39 8.29 -52.01
CA ARG A 412 27.21 6.81 -51.97
C ARG A 412 28.51 5.99 -51.79
N LYS A 413 28.38 4.87 -51.05
CA LYS A 413 28.86 3.49 -51.32
C LYS A 413 30.33 3.23 -51.75
N ARG A 414 30.92 2.18 -51.16
CA ARG A 414 31.54 1.05 -51.93
C ARG A 414 31.55 -0.26 -51.13
N ASN A 415 31.27 -1.39 -51.81
CA ASN A 415 31.34 -2.74 -51.27
C ASN A 415 32.59 -3.48 -51.79
N VAL A 416 33.18 -4.37 -50.98
CA VAL A 416 33.95 -5.55 -51.45
C VAL A 416 33.57 -6.77 -50.57
N ARG A 417 33.66 -7.98 -51.12
CA ARG A 417 33.22 -9.26 -50.51
C ARG A 417 34.41 -10.10 -49.98
N ARG A 418 34.05 -11.17 -49.24
CA ARG A 418 34.78 -12.45 -48.94
C ARG A 418 35.59 -12.50 -47.62
N SER A 419 35.88 -13.66 -47.01
CA SER A 419 35.19 -14.99 -46.96
C SER A 419 36.02 -16.00 -46.13
N ALA A 420 35.40 -16.66 -45.14
CA ALA A 420 35.66 -18.03 -44.65
C ALA A 420 36.95 -18.43 -43.88
N LYS A 421 36.70 -19.23 -42.83
CA LYS A 421 37.46 -20.37 -42.26
C LYS A 421 38.78 -20.19 -41.45
N ALA A 422 38.76 -20.79 -40.26
CA ALA A 422 39.91 -21.33 -39.51
C ALA A 422 40.16 -22.82 -39.93
N PRO A 423 41.16 -23.61 -39.43
CA PRO A 423 41.50 -23.80 -38.00
C PRO A 423 43.02 -23.92 -37.65
N THR A 424 43.29 -24.37 -36.42
CA THR A 424 44.56 -24.72 -35.71
C THR A 424 45.13 -26.11 -36.15
N PRO A 425 46.13 -26.80 -35.52
CA PRO A 425 46.88 -26.56 -34.25
C PRO A 425 48.40 -26.93 -34.20
N HIS A 426 49.04 -26.74 -33.02
CA HIS A 426 50.06 -27.57 -32.31
C HIS A 426 50.61 -26.73 -31.11
N ALA A 427 50.86 -27.19 -29.86
CA ALA A 427 51.49 -28.40 -29.28
C ALA A 427 53.03 -28.43 -29.47
N GLN A 428 53.92 -28.67 -28.50
CA GLN A 428 53.88 -29.00 -27.05
C GLN A 428 54.97 -28.15 -26.31
N THR A 429 55.50 -28.33 -25.08
CA THR A 429 55.37 -29.28 -23.92
C THR A 429 55.62 -28.45 -22.60
N PHE A 430 56.20 -28.81 -21.43
CA PHE A 430 56.84 -29.98 -20.78
C PHE A 430 56.60 -29.93 -19.24
N LEU A 431 57.04 -30.92 -18.45
CA LEU A 431 56.87 -31.01 -16.97
C LEU A 431 58.13 -30.61 -16.15
N GLY A 432 57.95 -30.33 -14.84
CA GLY A 432 59.06 -30.20 -13.88
C GLY A 432 58.67 -30.03 -12.40
N PHE A 433 58.38 -31.13 -11.69
CA PHE A 433 58.06 -31.15 -10.24
C PHE A 433 59.30 -31.50 -9.39
N HIS A 434 59.63 -30.77 -8.31
CA HIS A 434 59.94 -31.39 -7.01
C HIS A 434 60.00 -30.45 -5.78
N ARG A 435 60.02 -31.07 -4.59
CA ARG A 435 59.75 -30.51 -3.26
C ARG A 435 60.97 -29.90 -2.54
N GLY A 436 60.71 -28.94 -1.67
CA GLY A 436 61.00 -29.10 -0.23
C GLY A 436 62.07 -28.20 0.42
N GLY A 437 61.86 -27.86 1.70
CA GLY A 437 62.86 -27.28 2.60
C GLY A 437 62.40 -26.04 3.38
N LEU A 438 62.24 -26.15 4.70
CA LEU A 438 62.16 -25.00 5.62
C LEU A 438 63.58 -24.59 6.04
N HIS A 439 63.81 -23.29 6.31
CA HIS A 439 64.35 -22.87 7.60
C HIS A 439 64.13 -21.36 7.88
N ARG A 440 64.11 -20.98 9.16
CA ARG A 440 64.02 -19.58 9.64
C ARG A 440 65.41 -18.97 9.83
N SER A 441 65.53 -17.65 9.61
CA SER A 441 66.15 -16.73 10.58
C SER A 441 65.63 -15.30 10.39
N LEU A 442 65.79 -14.46 11.41
CA LEU A 442 65.46 -13.03 11.43
C LEU A 442 66.74 -12.17 11.36
N ASP A 443 66.51 -10.85 11.43
CA ASP A 443 67.42 -9.73 11.79
C ASP A 443 68.14 -8.98 10.66
N ASP A 444 67.69 -7.73 10.40
CA ASP A 444 68.45 -6.52 10.78
C ASP A 444 67.54 -5.27 10.78
N ILE A 445 67.84 -4.29 11.65
CA ILE A 445 67.36 -2.89 11.60
C ILE A 445 68.49 -1.99 12.13
N ARG A 446 69.05 -1.07 11.30
CA ARG A 446 69.59 0.23 11.81
C ARG A 446 70.02 1.28 10.75
N ARG A 447 69.54 2.52 11.00
CA ARG A 447 70.21 3.85 10.84
C ARG A 447 70.16 4.64 9.51
N ARG A 448 70.05 5.98 9.72
CA ARG A 448 70.21 7.14 8.81
C ARG A 448 69.02 7.39 7.85
N GLY A 449 68.54 8.63 7.60
CA GLY A 449 68.71 9.90 8.33
C GLY A 449 68.83 11.16 7.45
N VAL A 450 68.38 12.32 7.99
CA VAL A 450 68.69 13.72 7.59
C VAL A 450 67.88 14.36 6.42
N GLN A 451 67.18 15.47 6.74
CA GLN A 451 66.72 16.61 5.89
C GLN A 451 65.75 16.36 4.69
N ILE A 452 65.03 17.36 4.13
CA ILE A 452 64.14 18.43 4.66
C ILE A 452 63.46 19.12 3.44
N PHE A 453 62.19 19.58 3.58
CA PHE A 453 61.38 20.38 2.62
C PHE A 453 61.02 19.80 1.24
N GLY A 454 59.82 20.16 0.76
CA GLY A 454 59.62 20.53 -0.66
C GLY A 454 58.64 19.72 -1.51
N VAL A 455 57.33 19.92 -1.29
CA VAL A 455 56.18 19.58 -2.16
C VAL A 455 56.50 19.41 -3.65
N TYR A 456 56.11 18.27 -4.24
CA TYR A 456 55.61 18.17 -5.64
C TYR A 456 54.65 16.97 -5.81
N THR A 457 53.94 16.92 -6.94
CA THR A 457 52.66 16.21 -7.11
C THR A 457 52.71 14.72 -7.46
N CYS A 458 51.82 13.95 -6.83
CA CYS A 458 51.23 12.66 -7.26
C CYS A 458 51.93 11.86 -8.37
N LYS A 459 52.75 10.86 -7.98
CA LYS A 459 52.87 9.59 -8.73
C LYS A 459 53.46 8.46 -7.88
N SER A 460 53.05 7.22 -8.19
CA SER A 460 53.69 5.96 -7.79
C SER A 460 53.74 5.61 -6.28
N PHE A 461 52.60 5.24 -5.70
CA PHE A 461 52.59 4.29 -4.58
C PHE A 461 52.57 2.85 -5.13
N ARG A 462 53.74 2.20 -5.16
CA ARG A 462 53.86 0.75 -5.39
C ARG A 462 54.86 0.20 -4.37
N GLU A 463 54.44 -0.86 -3.68
CA GLU A 463 55.22 -1.65 -2.71
C GLU A 463 55.64 -0.95 -1.40
N MET A 464 54.81 -1.12 -0.38
CA MET A 464 55.29 -1.58 0.93
C MET A 464 54.24 -2.50 1.56
N LYS A 465 54.65 -3.62 2.15
CA LYS A 465 53.77 -4.66 2.70
C LYS A 465 53.92 -4.76 4.22
N PHE A 466 52.83 -4.55 4.95
CA PHE A 466 52.60 -5.15 6.27
C PHE A 466 51.14 -5.65 6.34
N PRO A 467 50.84 -6.67 7.17
CA PRO A 467 49.69 -7.54 6.91
C PRO A 467 48.36 -7.00 7.45
N LEU A 468 47.46 -6.63 6.54
CA LEU A 468 46.05 -6.37 6.82
C LEU A 468 45.29 -7.70 7.07
N ALA A 469 45.64 -8.42 8.14
CA ALA A 469 45.19 -9.79 8.39
C ALA A 469 44.62 -10.04 9.81
N SER A 470 44.49 -9.00 10.64
CA SER A 470 44.12 -9.15 12.06
C SER A 470 42.95 -8.26 12.51
N VAL A 471 42.28 -7.58 11.58
CA VAL A 471 41.10 -6.71 11.88
C VAL A 471 39.82 -7.18 11.13
N ILE A 472 39.95 -8.11 10.18
CA ILE A 472 38.82 -8.67 9.40
C ILE A 472 38.38 -10.05 9.97
N ALA A 473 39.06 -10.57 10.99
CA ALA A 473 38.87 -11.93 11.50
C ALA A 473 37.77 -12.10 12.57
N LEU A 474 37.06 -11.02 12.97
CA LEU A 474 36.06 -11.07 14.05
C LEU A 474 34.62 -10.80 13.61
N SER A 475 34.40 -10.40 12.35
CA SER A 475 33.07 -10.16 11.75
C SER A 475 32.61 -11.30 10.82
N ALA A 476 33.31 -12.43 10.82
CA ALA A 476 33.13 -13.52 9.84
C ALA A 476 32.85 -14.90 10.47
N LEU A 477 32.39 -14.96 11.73
CA LEU A 477 32.33 -16.21 12.52
C LEU A 477 30.97 -16.53 13.18
N THR A 478 29.91 -15.76 12.90
CA THR A 478 28.56 -15.99 13.47
C THR A 478 27.40 -15.92 12.46
N ALA A 479 27.66 -15.62 11.18
CA ALA A 479 26.62 -15.34 10.18
C ALA A 479 26.80 -16.05 8.83
N VAL A 480 27.42 -17.24 8.81
CA VAL A 480 27.48 -18.10 7.60
C VAL A 480 27.03 -19.52 7.93
N SER A 481 25.73 -19.70 8.03
CA SER A 481 25.07 -20.99 7.85
C SER A 481 23.65 -20.81 7.29
N GLN A 482 23.51 -21.10 5.99
CA GLN A 482 22.27 -21.57 5.33
C GLN A 482 21.14 -20.58 4.94
N ALA A 483 21.35 -19.24 4.83
CA ALA A 483 20.22 -18.33 4.48
C ALA A 483 20.43 -17.26 3.37
N GLN A 484 21.66 -17.01 2.85
CA GLN A 484 21.90 -15.87 1.93
C GLN A 484 22.81 -16.19 0.73
N ALA A 485 22.88 -17.45 0.30
CA ALA A 485 23.67 -17.85 -0.87
C ALA A 485 22.88 -17.78 -2.20
N GLU A 486 21.55 -17.77 -2.14
CA GLU A 486 20.68 -18.03 -3.30
C GLU A 486 20.17 -16.73 -3.95
N ASP A 487 19.56 -15.81 -3.18
CA ASP A 487 19.06 -14.49 -3.65
C ASP A 487 20.09 -13.69 -4.47
N ALA A 488 21.35 -13.71 -4.03
CA ALA A 488 22.44 -12.95 -4.63
C ALA A 488 22.91 -13.50 -5.99
N LEU A 489 22.57 -14.76 -6.31
CA LEU A 489 22.77 -15.36 -7.63
C LEU A 489 21.55 -15.18 -8.52
N TYR A 490 20.36 -15.14 -7.93
CA TYR A 490 19.06 -14.95 -8.60
C TYR A 490 18.99 -13.60 -9.34
N SER A 491 19.23 -12.51 -8.62
CA SER A 491 19.11 -11.12 -9.12
C SER A 491 20.09 -10.73 -10.24
N ARG A 492 21.04 -11.61 -10.61
CA ARG A 492 21.98 -11.40 -11.72
C ARG A 492 21.64 -12.15 -13.01
N ARG A 493 20.73 -13.13 -13.00
CA ARG A 493 20.25 -13.78 -14.24
C ARG A 493 19.19 -12.94 -14.94
N ILE A 494 18.26 -12.37 -14.17
CA ILE A 494 17.10 -11.58 -14.63
C ILE A 494 17.48 -10.36 -15.51
N ALA A 495 18.73 -9.90 -15.44
CA ALA A 495 19.23 -8.78 -16.24
C ALA A 495 19.49 -9.10 -17.74
N LYS A 496 19.23 -10.34 -18.21
CA LYS A 496 19.45 -10.75 -19.61
C LYS A 496 18.18 -11.34 -20.23
N ARG A 497 17.31 -10.48 -20.78
CA ARG A 497 16.12 -10.86 -21.54
C ARG A 497 16.46 -11.19 -23.00
N ASP A 498 17.08 -12.35 -23.13
CA ASP A 498 17.41 -13.11 -24.33
C ASP A 498 17.43 -14.57 -23.86
N VAL A 499 17.41 -15.54 -24.79
CA VAL A 499 17.84 -16.90 -24.44
C VAL A 499 19.24 -16.85 -23.80
N ASP A 500 19.37 -17.41 -22.59
CA ASP A 500 20.61 -17.32 -21.81
C ASP A 500 21.68 -18.33 -22.28
N ALA A 501 22.78 -18.47 -21.54
CA ALA A 501 23.86 -19.39 -21.91
C ALA A 501 23.54 -20.87 -21.67
N GLU A 502 22.48 -21.15 -20.92
CA GLU A 502 21.99 -22.48 -20.53
C GLU A 502 20.75 -22.87 -21.38
N GLY A 503 20.10 -21.89 -22.01
CA GLY A 503 18.94 -22.03 -22.89
C GLY A 503 17.64 -21.48 -22.30
N ASN A 504 17.71 -20.88 -21.11
CA ASN A 504 16.55 -20.37 -20.39
C ASN A 504 16.00 -19.08 -21.03
N TYR A 505 14.70 -18.85 -20.89
CA TYR A 505 13.97 -17.73 -21.49
C TYR A 505 13.06 -17.05 -20.46
N ASN A 506 13.02 -15.72 -20.45
CA ASN A 506 12.37 -14.90 -19.42
C ASN A 506 11.18 -14.14 -20.01
N ILE A 507 10.03 -14.18 -19.35
CA ILE A 507 8.79 -13.50 -19.78
C ILE A 507 7.96 -13.07 -18.56
N SER A 508 7.25 -11.94 -18.65
CA SER A 508 6.36 -11.46 -17.59
C SER A 508 4.88 -11.59 -17.96
N PHE A 509 4.07 -12.03 -17.00
CA PHE A 509 2.62 -12.07 -17.09
C PHE A 509 2.05 -11.02 -16.14
N PHE A 510 1.23 -10.12 -16.69
CA PHE A 510 0.34 -9.25 -15.94
C PHE A 510 -1.09 -9.76 -16.13
N HIS A 511 -1.93 -9.75 -15.09
CA HIS A 511 -3.32 -10.21 -15.20
C HIS A 511 -4.29 -9.49 -14.25
N VAL A 512 -5.58 -9.52 -14.59
CA VAL A 512 -6.72 -9.15 -13.75
C VAL A 512 -7.85 -10.16 -13.94
N ASN A 513 -8.64 -10.37 -12.88
CA ASN A 513 -9.73 -11.32 -12.82
C ASN A 513 -10.91 -10.69 -12.04
N ASP A 514 -12.14 -11.12 -12.35
CA ASP A 514 -13.35 -10.84 -11.55
C ASP A 514 -13.60 -9.34 -11.32
N VAL A 515 -13.37 -8.52 -12.37
CA VAL A 515 -13.49 -7.06 -12.29
C VAL A 515 -14.95 -6.62 -12.10
N HIS A 516 -15.94 -7.44 -12.51
CA HIS A 516 -17.37 -7.23 -12.24
C HIS A 516 -17.82 -5.80 -12.50
N ALA A 517 -17.63 -5.29 -13.72
CA ALA A 517 -18.03 -3.95 -14.15
C ALA A 517 -17.52 -2.78 -13.28
N HIS A 518 -16.47 -2.95 -12.47
CA HIS A 518 -15.80 -1.87 -11.73
C HIS A 518 -14.91 -1.03 -12.67
N LEU A 519 -15.56 -0.34 -13.62
CA LEU A 519 -14.88 0.54 -14.58
C LEU A 519 -14.26 1.75 -13.86
N ASP A 520 -14.96 2.26 -12.85
CA ASP A 520 -14.58 3.41 -12.01
C ASP A 520 -13.98 2.97 -10.66
N GLU A 521 -13.49 3.91 -9.85
CA GLU A 521 -12.94 3.60 -8.53
C GLU A 521 -13.99 3.43 -7.42
N PHE A 522 -13.79 2.41 -6.58
CA PHE A 522 -14.69 1.98 -5.52
C PHE A 522 -14.05 2.13 -4.14
N SER A 523 -14.87 2.15 -3.09
CA SER A 523 -14.45 2.07 -1.70
C SER A 523 -14.30 0.61 -1.24
N SER A 524 -13.72 0.36 -0.07
CA SER A 524 -13.44 -1.00 0.43
C SER A 524 -14.67 -1.91 0.62
N SER A 525 -15.88 -1.35 0.57
CA SER A 525 -17.15 -2.08 0.58
C SER A 525 -17.49 -2.77 -0.75
N GLY A 526 -16.90 -2.31 -1.86
CA GLY A 526 -17.32 -2.60 -3.24
C GLY A 526 -18.27 -1.56 -3.84
N THR A 527 -18.68 -0.52 -3.11
CA THR A 527 -19.56 0.55 -3.61
C THR A 527 -18.77 1.79 -4.00
N ASP A 528 -19.39 2.67 -4.81
CA ASP A 528 -18.77 3.88 -5.38
C ASP A 528 -17.96 4.70 -4.36
N CYS A 529 -16.77 5.19 -4.72
CA CYS A 529 -15.88 5.88 -3.78
C CYS A 529 -16.32 7.32 -3.44
N THR A 530 -17.47 7.47 -2.78
CA THR A 530 -18.00 8.74 -2.28
C THR A 530 -17.15 9.35 -1.16
N ARG A 531 -16.26 8.56 -0.54
CA ARG A 531 -15.46 8.90 0.65
C ARG A 531 -13.97 8.64 0.46
N PRO A 532 -13.26 9.40 -0.41
CA PRO A 532 -11.85 9.16 -0.73
C PRO A 532 -10.89 9.30 0.46
N GLU A 533 -11.32 9.86 1.59
CA GLU A 533 -10.57 9.87 2.85
C GLU A 533 -10.52 8.50 3.56
N ARG A 534 -11.46 7.60 3.24
CA ARG A 534 -11.43 6.18 3.67
C ARG A 534 -10.53 5.31 2.77
N GLY A 535 -10.25 5.77 1.55
CA GLY A 535 -9.52 5.02 0.51
C GLY A 535 -10.43 4.68 -0.67
N CYS A 536 -9.87 4.85 -1.88
CA CYS A 536 -10.46 4.34 -3.13
C CYS A 536 -9.51 3.30 -3.74
N TYR A 537 -10.07 2.38 -4.50
CA TYR A 537 -9.41 1.18 -5.01
C TYR A 537 -9.78 0.91 -6.47
N GLY A 538 -8.92 0.15 -7.16
CA GLY A 538 -9.16 -0.35 -8.51
C GLY A 538 -9.54 0.71 -9.54
N GLY A 539 -10.53 0.41 -10.38
CA GLY A 539 -10.97 1.25 -11.50
C GLY A 539 -10.02 1.18 -12.70
N TYR A 540 -10.58 0.99 -13.90
CA TYR A 540 -9.79 0.72 -15.11
C TYR A 540 -8.82 1.84 -15.47
N SER A 541 -9.14 3.09 -15.14
CA SER A 541 -8.23 4.24 -15.29
C SER A 541 -6.94 4.10 -14.49
N ARG A 542 -6.97 3.53 -13.29
CA ARG A 542 -5.76 3.30 -12.46
C ARG A 542 -5.02 2.04 -12.91
N ILE A 543 -5.75 0.98 -13.26
CA ILE A 543 -5.19 -0.25 -13.84
C ILE A 543 -4.40 0.07 -15.11
N LYS A 544 -4.93 0.94 -15.97
CA LYS A 544 -4.25 1.42 -17.18
C LYS A 544 -2.95 2.13 -16.88
N THR A 545 -2.92 3.07 -15.91
CA THR A 545 -1.68 3.71 -15.44
C THR A 545 -0.66 2.68 -14.97
N VAL A 546 -1.07 1.68 -14.18
CA VAL A 546 -0.16 0.61 -13.71
C VAL A 546 0.43 -0.16 -14.89
N VAL A 547 -0.40 -0.60 -15.84
CA VAL A 547 0.08 -1.39 -16.98
C VAL A 547 0.96 -0.55 -17.92
N GLU A 548 0.58 0.68 -18.24
CA GLU A 548 1.37 1.58 -19.10
C GLU A 548 2.68 2.05 -18.43
N GLU A 549 2.75 2.20 -17.10
CA GLU A 549 4.02 2.43 -16.41
C GLU A 549 4.90 1.17 -16.34
N LYS A 550 4.33 0.03 -15.91
CA LYS A 550 5.13 -1.15 -15.57
C LYS A 550 5.52 -1.90 -16.83
N ARG A 551 4.55 -2.28 -17.69
CA ARG A 551 4.73 -3.24 -18.79
C ARG A 551 5.83 -2.85 -19.78
N PRO A 552 6.04 -1.56 -20.17
CA PRO A 552 7.17 -1.19 -21.04
C PRO A 552 8.57 -1.42 -20.43
N SER A 553 8.67 -1.70 -19.12
CA SER A 553 9.90 -2.19 -18.48
C SER A 553 10.13 -3.70 -18.64
N TYR A 554 9.23 -4.40 -19.35
CA TYR A 554 9.19 -5.85 -19.58
C TYR A 554 8.88 -6.12 -21.06
N ASN A 555 9.88 -5.99 -21.94
CA ASN A 555 9.75 -6.15 -23.39
C ASN A 555 8.93 -7.37 -23.81
N ASP A 556 9.24 -8.51 -23.19
CA ASP A 556 8.60 -9.79 -23.44
C ASP A 556 7.56 -9.98 -22.34
N SER A 557 6.30 -9.58 -22.60
CA SER A 557 5.24 -9.65 -21.61
C SER A 557 3.83 -9.74 -22.18
N LEU A 558 2.98 -10.49 -21.48
CA LEU A 558 1.54 -10.58 -21.72
C LEU A 558 0.75 -9.77 -20.69
N TRP A 559 -0.39 -9.24 -21.13
CA TRP A 559 -1.41 -8.61 -20.28
C TRP A 559 -2.71 -9.36 -20.51
N LEU A 560 -3.26 -9.99 -19.48
CA LEU A 560 -4.30 -11.01 -19.62
C LEU A 560 -5.53 -10.69 -18.78
N ASN A 561 -6.70 -11.02 -19.32
CA ASN A 561 -7.96 -10.94 -18.61
C ASN A 561 -8.46 -12.36 -18.29
N VAL A 562 -8.88 -12.61 -17.05
CA VAL A 562 -9.25 -13.94 -16.55
C VAL A 562 -10.78 -14.08 -16.33
N GLY A 563 -11.58 -13.28 -17.03
CA GLY A 563 -13.05 -13.39 -17.05
C GLY A 563 -13.75 -12.76 -15.84
N ASP A 564 -15.09 -12.78 -15.90
CA ASP A 564 -16.01 -12.05 -15.03
C ASP A 564 -15.75 -10.53 -15.03
N GLU A 565 -15.74 -9.98 -16.23
CA GLU A 565 -15.89 -8.54 -16.47
C GLU A 565 -17.35 -8.10 -16.36
N PHE A 566 -18.29 -9.00 -16.68
CA PHE A 566 -19.73 -8.77 -16.59
C PHE A 566 -20.24 -8.82 -15.13
N GLN A 567 -21.44 -8.25 -14.97
CA GLN A 567 -22.20 -8.15 -13.72
C GLN A 567 -21.53 -7.28 -12.64
N GLY A 568 -22.28 -6.77 -11.66
CA GLY A 568 -21.70 -6.19 -10.43
C GLY A 568 -21.96 -4.71 -10.17
N THR A 569 -22.03 -3.87 -11.20
CA THR A 569 -22.30 -2.43 -11.05
C THR A 569 -23.32 -1.91 -12.07
N LEU A 570 -23.85 -0.72 -11.82
CA LEU A 570 -24.73 0.00 -12.74
C LEU A 570 -24.16 0.20 -14.16
N PHE A 571 -22.84 0.14 -14.36
CA PHE A 571 -22.27 0.18 -15.72
C PHE A 571 -22.75 -1.02 -16.56
N TYR A 572 -22.82 -2.22 -15.97
CA TYR A 572 -23.38 -3.39 -16.65
C TYR A 572 -24.91 -3.34 -16.70
N SER A 573 -25.58 -3.03 -15.59
CA SER A 573 -27.05 -2.98 -15.54
C SER A 573 -27.67 -1.93 -16.49
N PHE A 574 -26.92 -0.89 -16.88
CA PHE A 574 -27.38 0.18 -17.78
C PHE A 574 -26.89 0.02 -19.24
N TYR A 575 -25.69 -0.51 -19.49
CA TYR A 575 -25.09 -0.62 -20.84
C TYR A 575 -24.86 -2.06 -21.33
N GLY A 576 -25.10 -3.08 -20.51
CA GLY A 576 -24.65 -4.44 -20.76
C GLY A 576 -23.14 -4.48 -21.02
N GLY A 577 -22.73 -5.31 -21.98
CA GLY A 577 -21.32 -5.45 -22.37
C GLY A 577 -20.71 -4.26 -23.15
N GLU A 578 -21.47 -3.24 -23.56
CA GLU A 578 -21.00 -2.23 -24.53
C GLU A 578 -19.80 -1.41 -24.01
N LYS A 579 -19.92 -0.80 -22.82
CA LYS A 579 -18.86 0.04 -22.26
C LYS A 579 -17.71 -0.74 -21.62
N ILE A 580 -17.98 -2.00 -21.26
CA ILE A 580 -16.95 -2.98 -20.93
C ILE A 580 -16.09 -3.23 -22.18
N ALA A 581 -16.68 -3.55 -23.34
CA ALA A 581 -15.92 -3.77 -24.57
C ALA A 581 -15.12 -2.53 -25.03
N GLU A 582 -15.71 -1.32 -24.96
CA GLU A 582 -14.98 -0.06 -25.22
C GLU A 582 -13.79 0.14 -24.28
N THR A 583 -13.88 -0.31 -23.03
CA THR A 583 -12.80 -0.24 -22.03
C THR A 583 -11.72 -1.28 -22.32
N LEU A 584 -12.08 -2.56 -22.43
CA LEU A 584 -11.14 -3.68 -22.66
C LEU A 584 -10.31 -3.47 -23.94
N ASN A 585 -10.92 -2.95 -25.00
CA ASN A 585 -10.22 -2.60 -26.24
C ASN A 585 -9.15 -1.50 -26.04
N GLN A 586 -9.39 -0.54 -25.15
CA GLN A 586 -8.39 0.48 -24.80
C GLN A 586 -7.26 -0.08 -23.92
N MET A 587 -7.51 -1.16 -23.17
CA MET A 587 -6.53 -1.82 -22.31
C MET A 587 -5.50 -2.67 -23.06
N ASN A 588 -5.73 -2.98 -24.36
CA ASN A 588 -4.80 -3.75 -25.19
C ASN A 588 -4.37 -5.09 -24.55
N PHE A 589 -5.36 -5.86 -24.08
CA PHE A 589 -5.16 -7.23 -23.61
C PHE A 589 -4.58 -8.13 -24.72
N SER A 590 -3.69 -9.04 -24.33
CA SER A 590 -3.08 -10.04 -25.20
C SER A 590 -3.98 -11.25 -25.44
N ALA A 591 -4.81 -11.61 -24.44
CA ALA A 591 -5.91 -12.57 -24.55
C ALA A 591 -6.87 -12.42 -23.35
N MET A 592 -8.08 -12.97 -23.48
CA MET A 592 -9.09 -13.08 -22.42
C MET A 592 -9.65 -14.50 -22.37
N THR A 593 -9.96 -15.02 -21.18
CA THR A 593 -10.88 -16.16 -21.02
C THR A 593 -12.23 -15.69 -20.50
N LEU A 594 -13.27 -16.50 -20.69
CA LEU A 594 -14.60 -16.19 -20.20
C LEU A 594 -14.78 -16.74 -18.79
N GLY A 595 -15.40 -15.96 -17.92
CA GLY A 595 -15.97 -16.43 -16.68
C GLY A 595 -17.41 -16.90 -16.85
N ASN A 596 -18.14 -17.00 -15.73
CA ASN A 596 -19.55 -17.38 -15.77
C ASN A 596 -20.47 -16.18 -16.01
N HIS A 597 -20.17 -15.00 -15.48
CA HIS A 597 -21.05 -13.84 -15.61
C HIS A 597 -21.06 -13.25 -17.03
N GLU A 598 -20.08 -13.60 -17.87
CA GLU A 598 -20.17 -13.38 -19.31
C GLU A 598 -21.41 -14.06 -19.97
N PHE A 599 -22.03 -15.03 -19.30
CA PHE A 599 -23.26 -15.71 -19.73
C PHE A 599 -24.54 -15.22 -19.02
N ASP A 600 -24.50 -14.15 -18.21
CA ASP A 600 -25.69 -13.65 -17.50
C ASP A 600 -26.83 -13.23 -18.46
N GLY A 601 -26.49 -12.60 -19.58
CA GLY A 601 -27.42 -12.25 -20.68
C GLY A 601 -27.58 -13.32 -21.76
N GLY A 602 -27.02 -14.52 -21.56
CA GLY A 602 -27.05 -15.63 -22.52
C GLY A 602 -26.17 -15.46 -23.76
N ASP A 603 -26.14 -16.52 -24.59
CA ASP A 603 -25.19 -16.66 -25.70
C ASP A 603 -25.29 -15.57 -26.79
N GLU A 604 -26.46 -14.97 -27.00
CA GLU A 604 -26.64 -13.94 -28.04
C GLU A 604 -26.09 -12.57 -27.61
N GLU A 605 -26.26 -12.16 -26.35
CA GLU A 605 -25.67 -10.93 -25.83
C GLU A 605 -24.16 -11.06 -25.64
N LEU A 606 -23.71 -12.21 -25.11
CA LEU A 606 -22.30 -12.60 -25.12
C LEU A 606 -21.74 -12.54 -26.55
N GLY A 607 -22.44 -13.14 -27.51
CA GLY A 607 -22.05 -13.14 -28.91
C GLY A 607 -21.83 -11.73 -29.49
N GLN A 608 -22.68 -10.76 -29.13
CA GLN A 608 -22.55 -9.35 -29.53
C GLN A 608 -21.36 -8.66 -28.85
N PHE A 609 -21.09 -8.97 -27.57
CA PHE A 609 -19.90 -8.49 -26.87
C PHE A 609 -18.61 -9.02 -27.51
N LEU A 610 -18.52 -10.33 -27.78
CA LEU A 610 -17.34 -10.94 -28.40
C LEU A 610 -17.07 -10.41 -29.82
N GLU A 611 -18.11 -10.09 -30.59
CA GLU A 611 -17.97 -9.45 -31.92
C GLU A 611 -17.34 -8.05 -31.86
N ASN A 612 -17.35 -7.37 -30.70
CA ASN A 612 -16.78 -6.04 -30.50
C ASN A 612 -15.34 -6.04 -29.95
N LEU A 613 -14.79 -7.18 -29.51
CA LEU A 613 -13.45 -7.25 -28.92
C LEU A 613 -12.34 -7.40 -29.98
N THR A 614 -11.21 -6.72 -29.75
CA THR A 614 -10.09 -6.62 -30.71
C THR A 614 -8.91 -7.57 -30.43
N PHE A 615 -9.04 -8.44 -29.43
CA PHE A 615 -8.02 -9.39 -28.94
C PHE A 615 -8.58 -10.83 -28.86
N PRO A 616 -7.75 -11.88 -28.85
CA PRO A 616 -8.24 -13.27 -28.90
C PRO A 616 -8.92 -13.69 -27.59
N ILE A 617 -10.08 -14.34 -27.74
CA ILE A 617 -10.86 -14.94 -26.66
C ILE A 617 -10.60 -16.45 -26.65
N ILE A 618 -10.29 -17.01 -25.48
CA ILE A 618 -9.92 -18.42 -25.34
C ILE A 618 -10.66 -19.13 -24.21
N SER A 619 -11.21 -20.31 -24.51
CA SER A 619 -11.69 -21.29 -23.53
C SER A 619 -11.76 -22.67 -24.20
N ALA A 620 -11.13 -23.68 -23.61
CA ALA A 620 -10.99 -25.01 -24.18
C ALA A 620 -12.23 -25.90 -24.01
N ASN A 621 -13.04 -25.64 -22.99
CA ASN A 621 -14.18 -26.49 -22.64
C ASN A 621 -15.55 -25.94 -23.05
N ILE A 622 -15.63 -24.73 -23.62
CA ILE A 622 -16.90 -24.15 -24.10
C ILE A 622 -17.22 -24.64 -25.52
N HIS A 623 -18.41 -25.21 -25.70
CA HIS A 623 -18.90 -25.71 -26.98
C HIS A 623 -20.35 -25.21 -27.21
N SER A 624 -20.48 -24.02 -27.81
CA SER A 624 -21.79 -23.39 -28.14
C SER A 624 -22.25 -23.71 -29.56
N GLN A 625 -23.57 -23.76 -29.77
CA GLN A 625 -24.18 -23.78 -31.11
C GLN A 625 -24.56 -22.37 -31.62
N ASN A 626 -24.47 -21.33 -30.79
CA ASN A 626 -24.60 -19.95 -31.23
C ASN A 626 -23.43 -19.59 -32.17
N GLU A 627 -23.74 -19.07 -33.36
CA GLU A 627 -22.74 -18.76 -34.40
C GLU A 627 -21.69 -17.74 -33.90
N LYS A 628 -22.11 -16.76 -33.10
CA LYS A 628 -21.23 -15.68 -32.62
C LYS A 628 -20.27 -16.14 -31.53
N VAL A 629 -20.75 -16.94 -30.58
CA VAL A 629 -19.93 -17.52 -29.51
C VAL A 629 -18.92 -18.51 -30.12
N ASN A 630 -19.41 -19.47 -30.90
CA ASN A 630 -18.62 -20.54 -31.50
C ASN A 630 -17.52 -20.03 -32.48
N LYS A 631 -17.76 -18.95 -33.22
CA LYS A 631 -16.73 -18.39 -34.14
C LYS A 631 -15.66 -17.54 -33.44
N SER A 632 -15.91 -17.11 -32.20
CA SER A 632 -15.07 -16.13 -31.49
C SER A 632 -14.13 -16.77 -30.49
N ILE A 633 -14.59 -17.81 -29.78
CA ILE A 633 -13.80 -18.58 -28.81
C ILE A 633 -12.85 -19.54 -29.55
N LYS A 634 -11.65 -19.74 -28.99
CA LYS A 634 -10.69 -20.78 -29.38
C LYS A 634 -10.22 -21.55 -28.15
N PRO A 635 -9.75 -22.80 -28.24
CA PRO A 635 -9.28 -23.51 -27.06
C PRO A 635 -8.01 -22.91 -26.44
N TYR A 636 -7.13 -22.36 -27.29
CA TYR A 636 -5.86 -21.76 -26.89
C TYR A 636 -5.38 -20.71 -27.91
N HIS A 637 -4.39 -19.92 -27.51
CA HIS A 637 -3.63 -19.02 -28.38
C HIS A 637 -2.14 -19.36 -28.34
N ILE A 638 -1.44 -19.20 -29.45
CA ILE A 638 0.01 -19.40 -29.55
C ILE A 638 0.68 -18.05 -29.81
N PHE A 639 1.52 -17.64 -28.86
CA PHE A 639 2.40 -16.49 -29.00
C PHE A 639 3.74 -16.98 -29.58
N GLU A 640 3.79 -17.14 -30.91
CA GLU A 640 4.96 -17.65 -31.65
C GLU A 640 6.26 -16.88 -31.33
N GLU A 641 6.15 -15.57 -31.08
CA GLU A 641 7.27 -14.70 -30.71
C GLU A 641 7.96 -15.08 -29.39
N TYR A 642 7.21 -15.69 -28.47
CA TYR A 642 7.70 -16.14 -27.16
C TYR A 642 7.87 -17.67 -27.08
N GLY A 643 7.43 -18.42 -28.10
CA GLY A 643 7.37 -19.88 -28.09
C GLY A 643 6.51 -20.40 -26.93
N LEU A 644 5.36 -19.76 -26.71
CA LEU A 644 4.45 -19.99 -25.57
C LEU A 644 3.04 -20.26 -26.10
N ALA A 645 2.37 -21.27 -25.54
CA ALA A 645 0.92 -21.44 -25.68
C ALA A 645 0.20 -21.00 -24.40
N LEU A 646 -0.95 -20.36 -24.58
CA LEU A 646 -1.86 -19.96 -23.51
C LEU A 646 -3.21 -20.62 -23.74
N ILE A 647 -3.65 -21.45 -22.79
CA ILE A 647 -4.94 -22.15 -22.79
C ILE A 647 -5.96 -21.33 -21.98
N GLY A 648 -7.22 -21.30 -22.41
CA GLY A 648 -8.32 -20.78 -21.58
C GLY A 648 -9.17 -21.92 -21.02
N VAL A 649 -9.84 -21.74 -19.89
CA VAL A 649 -10.89 -22.67 -19.43
C VAL A 649 -11.87 -21.99 -18.48
N THR A 650 -13.13 -22.41 -18.51
CA THR A 650 -14.25 -21.78 -17.78
C THR A 650 -14.95 -22.82 -16.90
N THR A 651 -15.52 -22.41 -15.76
CA THR A 651 -16.15 -23.31 -14.78
C THR A 651 -17.28 -24.17 -15.39
N ASP A 652 -17.25 -25.47 -15.14
CA ASP A 652 -18.30 -26.41 -15.55
C ASP A 652 -19.64 -26.13 -14.84
N LYS A 653 -19.61 -25.33 -13.76
CA LYS A 653 -20.79 -24.93 -12.99
C LYS A 653 -21.59 -23.81 -13.63
N THR A 654 -21.09 -23.17 -14.69
CA THR A 654 -21.73 -22.00 -15.36
C THR A 654 -23.24 -22.17 -15.58
N PRO A 655 -23.76 -23.33 -16.07
CA PRO A 655 -25.21 -23.58 -16.22
C PRO A 655 -26.03 -23.70 -14.92
N SER A 656 -25.45 -23.41 -13.75
CA SER A 656 -26.14 -23.35 -12.45
C SER A 656 -25.89 -22.05 -11.67
N ILE A 657 -25.13 -21.10 -12.26
CA ILE A 657 -24.75 -19.80 -11.67
C ILE A 657 -24.87 -18.62 -12.65
N ALA A 658 -25.17 -18.88 -13.93
CA ALA A 658 -25.42 -17.91 -14.99
C ALA A 658 -26.41 -18.52 -16.02
N ASN A 659 -26.68 -17.84 -17.14
CA ASN A 659 -27.77 -18.18 -18.08
C ASN A 659 -27.29 -18.60 -19.51
N PRO A 660 -26.34 -19.53 -19.69
CA PRO A 660 -25.96 -20.01 -21.03
C PRO A 660 -27.12 -20.74 -21.73
N ASP A 661 -27.13 -20.75 -23.07
CA ASP A 661 -28.13 -21.49 -23.84
C ASP A 661 -28.09 -23.00 -23.51
N GLU A 662 -29.24 -23.70 -23.56
CA GLU A 662 -29.29 -25.18 -23.48
C GLU A 662 -28.40 -25.88 -24.52
N THR A 663 -28.02 -25.16 -25.57
CA THR A 663 -27.17 -25.65 -26.66
C THR A 663 -25.66 -25.50 -26.39
N THR A 664 -25.29 -24.84 -25.29
CA THR A 664 -23.92 -24.51 -24.91
C THR A 664 -23.42 -25.44 -23.80
N ILE A 665 -22.45 -26.27 -24.16
CA ILE A 665 -21.92 -27.33 -23.31
C ILE A 665 -20.56 -26.90 -22.76
N PHE A 666 -20.41 -27.01 -21.44
CA PHE A 666 -19.14 -26.89 -20.73
C PHE A 666 -18.62 -28.31 -20.48
N SER A 667 -17.52 -28.70 -21.14
CA SER A 667 -16.89 -30.02 -20.96
C SER A 667 -15.96 -30.04 -19.74
N ASP A 668 -15.47 -31.23 -19.37
CA ASP A 668 -14.61 -31.40 -18.19
C ASP A 668 -13.32 -30.56 -18.32
N VAL A 669 -13.03 -29.80 -17.27
CA VAL A 669 -11.95 -28.82 -17.20
C VAL A 669 -10.57 -29.50 -17.35
N VAL A 670 -10.39 -30.69 -16.79
CA VAL A 670 -9.11 -31.44 -16.84
C VAL A 670 -8.96 -32.10 -18.21
N GLU A 671 -10.01 -32.76 -18.74
CA GLU A 671 -9.97 -33.39 -20.06
C GLU A 671 -9.72 -32.36 -21.17
N ALA A 672 -10.39 -31.20 -21.11
CA ALA A 672 -10.23 -30.13 -22.11
C ALA A 672 -8.82 -29.51 -22.08
N VAL A 673 -8.30 -29.18 -20.89
CA VAL A 673 -6.94 -28.60 -20.75
C VAL A 673 -5.87 -29.61 -21.12
N GLN A 674 -5.99 -30.88 -20.71
CA GLN A 674 -5.02 -31.91 -21.11
C GLN A 674 -5.09 -32.20 -22.61
N GLY A 675 -6.29 -32.22 -23.21
CA GLY A 675 -6.47 -32.37 -24.65
C GLY A 675 -5.79 -31.26 -25.44
N ALA A 676 -5.94 -30.00 -25.02
CA ALA A 676 -5.24 -28.86 -25.61
C ALA A 676 -3.71 -28.97 -25.46
N ILE A 677 -3.22 -29.34 -24.27
CA ILE A 677 -1.79 -29.58 -24.03
C ILE A 677 -1.22 -30.64 -24.97
N ASP A 678 -1.93 -31.76 -25.15
CA ASP A 678 -1.51 -32.87 -25.99
C ASP A 678 -1.57 -32.51 -27.48
N GLU A 679 -2.57 -31.74 -27.93
CA GLU A 679 -2.63 -31.19 -29.29
C GLU A 679 -1.45 -30.25 -29.58
N ILE A 680 -1.17 -29.29 -28.68
CA ILE A 680 -0.04 -28.35 -28.81
C ILE A 680 1.28 -29.12 -28.92
N LYS A 681 1.51 -30.12 -28.06
CA LYS A 681 2.73 -30.96 -28.06
C LYS A 681 2.83 -31.91 -29.27
N ALA A 682 1.71 -32.32 -29.85
CA ALA A 682 1.67 -33.18 -31.04
C ALA A 682 1.83 -32.41 -32.37
N THR A 683 1.41 -31.14 -32.41
CA THR A 683 1.36 -30.32 -33.64
C THR A 683 2.46 -29.27 -33.74
N THR A 684 3.08 -28.87 -32.63
CA THR A 684 4.08 -27.79 -32.57
C THR A 684 5.40 -28.26 -31.93
N ASN A 685 6.35 -27.33 -31.75
CA ASN A 685 7.56 -27.55 -30.92
C ASN A 685 7.51 -26.72 -29.61
N ILE A 686 6.32 -26.29 -29.18
CA ILE A 686 6.14 -25.44 -28.00
C ILE A 686 6.24 -26.29 -26.74
N THR A 687 7.09 -25.88 -25.82
CA THR A 687 7.29 -26.53 -24.52
C THR A 687 6.70 -25.74 -23.35
N ARG A 688 6.61 -24.41 -23.48
CA ARG A 688 6.05 -23.49 -22.48
C ARG A 688 4.54 -23.42 -22.64
N ILE A 689 3.80 -23.81 -21.61
CA ILE A 689 2.34 -23.78 -21.60
C ILE A 689 1.85 -23.13 -20.30
N ALA A 690 1.05 -22.08 -20.45
CA ALA A 690 0.33 -21.43 -19.37
C ALA A 690 -1.18 -21.56 -19.61
N ALA A 691 -1.98 -21.33 -18.57
CA ALA A 691 -3.43 -21.22 -18.65
C ALA A 691 -3.93 -19.93 -17.97
N ILE A 692 -5.00 -19.37 -18.52
CA ILE A 692 -5.91 -18.45 -17.81
C ILE A 692 -7.19 -19.20 -17.52
N THR A 693 -7.64 -19.19 -16.27
CA THR A 693 -8.62 -20.16 -15.76
C THR A 693 -9.69 -19.49 -14.91
N HIS A 694 -10.95 -19.58 -15.33
CA HIS A 694 -12.07 -19.06 -14.55
C HIS A 694 -12.82 -20.22 -13.88
N ILE A 695 -12.17 -20.87 -12.92
CA ILE A 695 -12.64 -22.10 -12.25
C ILE A 695 -12.54 -22.07 -10.72
N GLY A 696 -11.80 -21.12 -10.14
CA GLY A 696 -11.61 -20.96 -8.70
C GLY A 696 -10.32 -21.60 -8.19
N TYR A 697 -9.66 -20.93 -7.26
CA TYR A 697 -8.31 -21.27 -6.78
C TYR A 697 -8.12 -22.72 -6.28
N ASP A 698 -9.12 -23.32 -5.63
CA ASP A 698 -9.06 -24.75 -5.26
C ASP A 698 -9.15 -25.67 -6.49
N LYS A 699 -9.91 -25.29 -7.52
CA LYS A 699 -9.98 -26.03 -8.78
C LYS A 699 -8.76 -25.82 -9.67
N ASP A 700 -8.10 -24.66 -9.60
CA ASP A 700 -6.77 -24.46 -10.19
C ASP A 700 -5.74 -25.42 -9.58
N GLN A 701 -5.79 -25.63 -8.26
CA GLN A 701 -4.94 -26.60 -7.58
C GLN A 701 -5.30 -28.05 -7.92
N GLU A 702 -6.57 -28.39 -8.15
CA GLU A 702 -6.99 -29.71 -8.66
C GLU A 702 -6.51 -29.93 -10.10
N LEU A 703 -6.70 -28.94 -10.98
CA LEU A 703 -6.27 -28.93 -12.37
C LEU A 703 -4.75 -29.08 -12.51
N ALA A 704 -3.97 -28.38 -11.69
CA ALA A 704 -2.53 -28.52 -11.60
C ALA A 704 -2.13 -29.97 -11.25
N LYS A 705 -2.74 -30.58 -10.23
CA LYS A 705 -2.46 -31.97 -9.80
C LYS A 705 -2.82 -33.00 -10.86
N ALA A 706 -3.87 -32.75 -11.65
CA ALA A 706 -4.43 -33.73 -12.59
C ALA A 706 -3.77 -33.70 -13.99
N THR A 707 -3.24 -32.55 -14.42
CA THR A 707 -2.66 -32.36 -15.76
C THR A 707 -1.15 -32.67 -15.83
N LYS A 708 -0.58 -32.63 -17.04
CA LYS A 708 0.81 -32.99 -17.35
C LYS A 708 1.52 -31.96 -18.22
N GLY A 709 2.44 -31.20 -17.62
CA GLY A 709 3.26 -30.22 -18.32
C GLY A 709 2.46 -29.04 -18.89
N LEU A 710 1.45 -28.60 -18.12
CA LEU A 710 1.16 -27.20 -17.84
C LEU A 710 2.21 -26.68 -16.82
N GLN A 711 2.51 -25.38 -16.77
CA GLN A 711 3.45 -24.84 -15.76
C GLN A 711 2.99 -23.58 -15.02
N LEU A 712 2.10 -22.78 -15.59
CA LEU A 712 1.57 -21.57 -14.97
C LEU A 712 0.05 -21.51 -15.13
N ILE A 713 -0.65 -21.19 -14.04
CA ILE A 713 -2.08 -20.91 -14.00
C ILE A 713 -2.28 -19.49 -13.45
N MET A 714 -3.07 -18.70 -14.16
CA MET A 714 -3.57 -17.39 -13.73
C MET A 714 -5.08 -17.51 -13.59
N GLY A 715 -5.58 -17.52 -12.34
CA GLY A 715 -6.94 -17.90 -11.99
C GLY A 715 -7.84 -16.74 -11.57
N GLY A 716 -9.15 -16.97 -11.69
CA GLY A 716 -10.23 -16.11 -11.19
C GLY A 716 -11.33 -16.91 -10.46
N HIS A 717 -12.57 -16.43 -10.52
CA HIS A 717 -13.82 -17.03 -10.00
C HIS A 717 -13.98 -17.05 -8.48
N SER A 718 -12.93 -17.39 -7.73
CA SER A 718 -13.04 -17.56 -6.27
C SER A 718 -12.80 -16.29 -5.46
N HIS A 719 -12.58 -15.14 -6.11
CA HIS A 719 -12.18 -13.87 -5.49
C HIS A 719 -10.94 -13.97 -4.57
N THR A 720 -10.08 -14.98 -4.76
CA THR A 720 -8.99 -15.28 -3.82
C THR A 720 -7.85 -14.27 -3.93
N LEU A 721 -7.44 -13.70 -2.79
CA LEU A 721 -6.20 -12.92 -2.65
C LEU A 721 -5.03 -13.85 -2.31
N LEU A 722 -3.93 -13.72 -3.06
CA LEU A 722 -2.68 -14.46 -2.83
C LEU A 722 -1.51 -13.50 -2.62
N GLY A 723 -0.65 -13.79 -1.64
CA GLY A 723 0.56 -13.02 -1.35
C GLY A 723 1.09 -13.23 0.08
N ASP A 724 1.82 -12.23 0.57
CA ASP A 724 2.37 -12.18 1.94
C ASP A 724 1.68 -11.08 2.80
N MET A 725 0.51 -10.59 2.37
CA MET A 725 -0.28 -9.58 3.08
C MET A 725 -1.27 -10.19 4.08
N GLU A 726 -1.84 -9.34 4.92
CA GLU A 726 -3.04 -9.66 5.71
C GLU A 726 -4.20 -10.08 4.79
N ASP A 727 -5.08 -10.97 5.27
CA ASP A 727 -6.21 -11.57 4.55
C ASP A 727 -5.90 -12.38 3.26
N ALA A 728 -4.63 -12.58 2.89
CA ALA A 728 -4.28 -13.51 1.80
C ALA A 728 -4.52 -14.99 2.18
N GLU A 729 -5.24 -15.74 1.34
CA GLU A 729 -5.59 -17.15 1.58
C GLU A 729 -4.43 -18.12 1.29
N GLY A 730 -3.43 -17.66 0.55
CA GLY A 730 -2.29 -18.45 0.09
C GLY A 730 -1.17 -17.58 -0.46
N LYS A 731 -0.08 -18.22 -0.89
CA LYS A 731 1.12 -17.52 -1.39
C LYS A 731 0.94 -17.05 -2.82
N TYR A 732 1.70 -16.01 -3.20
CA TYR A 732 1.86 -15.61 -4.59
C TYR A 732 3.28 -15.93 -5.06
N PRO A 733 3.49 -16.90 -5.97
CA PRO A 733 2.56 -17.95 -6.40
C PRO A 733 2.39 -19.06 -5.35
N THR A 734 1.27 -19.77 -5.42
CA THR A 734 1.13 -21.10 -4.82
C THR A 734 1.75 -22.12 -5.77
N ILE A 735 2.47 -23.10 -5.24
CA ILE A 735 3.22 -24.11 -6.02
C ILE A 735 2.64 -25.49 -5.73
N VAL A 736 2.38 -26.26 -6.78
CA VAL A 736 1.68 -27.56 -6.73
C VAL A 736 2.35 -28.55 -7.67
N ASP A 737 2.64 -29.76 -7.20
CA ASP A 737 3.15 -30.85 -8.05
C ASP A 737 2.04 -31.39 -8.97
N ASN A 738 2.34 -31.53 -10.27
CA ASN A 738 1.43 -32.12 -11.26
C ASN A 738 1.54 -33.65 -11.37
N ALA A 739 0.77 -34.26 -12.28
CA ALA A 739 0.71 -35.71 -12.43
C ALA A 739 2.01 -36.38 -12.96
N ASP A 740 3.05 -35.62 -13.33
CA ASP A 740 4.41 -36.11 -13.61
C ASP A 740 5.42 -35.79 -12.48
N GLY A 741 5.00 -35.05 -11.45
CA GLY A 741 5.87 -34.58 -10.36
C GLY A 741 6.66 -33.31 -10.69
N ASP A 742 6.15 -32.49 -11.62
CA ASP A 742 6.71 -31.17 -11.95
C ASP A 742 5.89 -30.04 -11.29
N GLU A 743 6.59 -29.00 -10.83
CA GLU A 743 5.99 -27.81 -10.20
C GLU A 743 5.14 -27.00 -11.18
N VAL A 744 3.90 -26.71 -10.77
CA VAL A 744 2.96 -25.77 -11.42
C VAL A 744 2.73 -24.60 -10.49
N PHE A 745 2.79 -23.40 -11.06
CA PHE A 745 2.70 -22.13 -10.35
C PHE A 745 1.29 -21.55 -10.55
N ILE A 746 0.63 -21.13 -9.47
CA ILE A 746 -0.75 -20.65 -9.46
C ILE A 746 -0.79 -19.23 -8.88
N VAL A 747 -1.45 -18.30 -9.58
CA VAL A 747 -1.61 -16.90 -9.18
C VAL A 747 -3.03 -16.40 -9.44
N THR A 748 -3.52 -15.49 -8.61
CA THR A 748 -4.81 -14.79 -8.74
C THR A 748 -4.60 -13.31 -8.35
N ALA A 749 -5.54 -12.42 -8.67
CA ALA A 749 -5.44 -10.98 -8.40
C ALA A 749 -6.67 -10.44 -7.63
N TYR A 750 -7.19 -11.23 -6.67
CA TYR A 750 -8.37 -10.89 -5.86
C TYR A 750 -9.63 -10.70 -6.70
N ARG A 751 -10.17 -9.49 -6.80
CA ARG A 751 -11.37 -9.12 -7.58
C ARG A 751 -11.42 -7.61 -7.83
N TRP A 752 -12.42 -7.18 -8.61
CA TRP A 752 -12.79 -5.76 -8.86
C TRP A 752 -11.67 -4.92 -9.50
N GLY A 753 -10.56 -5.54 -9.90
CA GLY A 753 -9.35 -4.84 -10.32
C GLY A 753 -8.65 -4.07 -9.18
N GLU A 754 -8.95 -4.37 -7.90
CA GLU A 754 -8.22 -3.80 -6.75
C GLU A 754 -6.72 -4.14 -6.81
N TYR A 755 -6.37 -5.28 -7.41
CA TYR A 755 -5.00 -5.69 -7.65
C TYR A 755 -4.75 -5.97 -9.13
N VAL A 756 -3.57 -5.59 -9.61
CA VAL A 756 -3.02 -6.07 -10.88
C VAL A 756 -2.03 -7.18 -10.57
N GLY A 757 -2.36 -8.42 -10.92
CA GLY A 757 -1.46 -9.56 -10.79
C GLY A 757 -0.21 -9.36 -11.65
N TYR A 758 0.97 -9.68 -11.11
CA TYR A 758 2.25 -9.62 -11.83
C TYR A 758 3.16 -10.78 -11.42
N ILE A 759 3.62 -11.57 -12.40
CA ILE A 759 4.66 -12.59 -12.22
C ILE A 759 5.62 -12.62 -13.41
N ASP A 760 6.91 -12.45 -13.13
CA ASP A 760 8.04 -12.61 -14.07
C ASP A 760 8.62 -14.01 -13.86
N VAL A 761 8.66 -14.83 -14.92
CA VAL A 761 9.09 -16.24 -14.86
C VAL A 761 10.19 -16.54 -15.87
N THR A 762 11.04 -17.50 -15.53
CA THR A 762 12.13 -17.99 -16.38
C THR A 762 11.92 -19.46 -16.66
N TYR A 763 11.63 -19.76 -17.93
CA TYR A 763 11.43 -21.10 -18.46
C TYR A 763 12.75 -21.71 -18.95
N ASP A 764 13.01 -22.97 -18.65
CA ASP A 764 14.08 -23.76 -19.28
C ASP A 764 13.71 -24.15 -20.74
N PRO A 765 14.60 -24.83 -21.50
CA PRO A 765 14.28 -25.31 -22.85
C PRO A 765 13.22 -26.42 -22.89
N GLN A 766 12.97 -27.11 -21.77
CA GLN A 766 11.95 -28.15 -21.61
C GLN A 766 10.58 -27.55 -21.25
N GLY A 767 10.50 -26.23 -21.02
CA GLY A 767 9.28 -25.52 -20.67
C GLY A 767 9.01 -25.43 -19.17
N LYS A 768 9.92 -25.87 -18.29
CA LYS A 768 9.74 -25.81 -16.83
C LYS A 768 10.16 -24.44 -16.28
N ILE A 769 9.44 -23.93 -15.29
CA ILE A 769 9.83 -22.69 -14.60
C ILE A 769 10.95 -23.01 -13.63
N VAL A 770 12.12 -22.39 -13.82
CA VAL A 770 13.33 -22.56 -12.99
C VAL A 770 13.65 -21.33 -12.12
N ALA A 771 12.90 -20.25 -12.31
CA ALA A 771 12.88 -19.07 -11.45
C ALA A 771 11.59 -18.26 -11.69
N TYR A 772 11.02 -17.69 -10.63
CA TYR A 772 9.92 -16.72 -10.66
C TYR A 772 10.21 -15.50 -9.75
N HIS A 773 9.56 -14.37 -10.03
CA HIS A 773 9.45 -13.24 -9.11
C HIS A 773 8.16 -12.48 -9.39
N GLY A 774 7.31 -12.29 -8.38
CA GLY A 774 6.01 -11.64 -8.55
C GLY A 774 5.36 -11.29 -7.23
N ALA A 775 4.30 -10.48 -7.33
CA ALA A 775 3.36 -10.12 -6.28
C ALA A 775 2.19 -9.37 -6.95
N PRO A 776 0.97 -9.40 -6.42
CA PRO A 776 -0.11 -8.55 -6.91
C PRO A 776 0.18 -7.08 -6.56
N ILE A 777 -0.12 -6.17 -7.48
CA ILE A 777 0.13 -4.73 -7.34
C ILE A 777 -1.17 -4.07 -6.90
N HIS A 778 -1.22 -3.59 -5.65
CA HIS A 778 -2.39 -2.91 -5.09
C HIS A 778 -2.68 -1.58 -5.81
N VAL A 779 -3.92 -1.42 -6.26
CA VAL A 779 -4.42 -0.26 -7.00
C VAL A 779 -5.25 0.58 -6.05
N THR A 780 -4.74 1.76 -5.69
CA THR A 780 -5.30 2.62 -4.63
C THR A 780 -5.44 4.08 -5.09
N ASN A 781 -6.03 4.92 -4.25
CA ASN A 781 -6.09 6.37 -4.45
C ASN A 781 -4.70 7.01 -4.74
N THR A 782 -3.59 6.38 -4.34
CA THR A 782 -2.22 6.83 -4.62
C THR A 782 -1.70 6.55 -6.06
N THR A 783 -2.43 5.77 -6.87
CA THR A 783 -1.89 5.11 -8.08
C THR A 783 -1.92 5.96 -9.38
N GLU A 784 -2.53 7.16 -9.38
CA GLU A 784 -2.83 8.01 -10.55
C GLU A 784 -3.78 7.35 -11.59
N GLN A 785 -4.78 8.11 -12.08
CA GLN A 785 -5.75 7.68 -13.11
C GLN A 785 -5.30 8.17 -14.50
N ASP A 786 -5.46 7.34 -15.55
CA ASP A 786 -5.45 7.85 -16.91
C ASP A 786 -6.64 8.80 -17.13
N ALA A 787 -6.35 10.09 -17.19
CA ALA A 787 -7.35 11.13 -17.44
C ALA A 787 -8.08 10.99 -18.78
N GLY A 788 -7.52 10.23 -19.75
CA GLY A 788 -8.19 9.94 -21.02
C GLY A 788 -9.32 8.91 -20.89
N LEU A 789 -9.14 7.89 -20.06
CA LEU A 789 -10.14 6.85 -19.78
C LEU A 789 -11.12 7.31 -18.68
N GLN A 790 -10.64 7.98 -17.63
CA GLN A 790 -11.50 8.47 -16.54
C GLN A 790 -12.58 9.43 -17.06
N ALA A 791 -12.24 10.35 -17.97
CA ALA A 791 -13.21 11.26 -18.58
C ALA A 791 -14.26 10.57 -19.49
N GLN A 792 -14.01 9.33 -19.94
CA GLN A 792 -15.01 8.52 -20.62
C GLN A 792 -15.94 7.85 -19.60
N ILE A 793 -15.39 7.25 -18.55
CA ILE A 793 -16.12 6.61 -17.46
C ILE A 793 -17.05 7.59 -16.76
N GLU A 794 -16.57 8.79 -16.40
CA GLU A 794 -17.39 9.90 -15.87
C GLU A 794 -18.55 10.27 -16.82
N SER A 795 -18.30 10.27 -18.14
CA SER A 795 -19.32 10.56 -19.15
C SER A 795 -20.32 9.41 -19.37
N TRP A 796 -19.97 8.18 -19.00
CA TRP A 796 -20.87 7.01 -19.01
C TRP A 796 -21.63 6.88 -17.68
N ARG A 797 -21.08 7.37 -16.57
CA ARG A 797 -21.74 7.45 -15.26
C ARG A 797 -22.87 8.47 -15.24
N GLY A 798 -22.64 9.65 -15.83
CA GLY A 798 -23.56 10.79 -15.79
C GLY A 798 -25.05 10.52 -16.09
N PRO A 799 -25.43 9.65 -17.05
CA PRO A 799 -26.84 9.30 -17.33
C PRO A 799 -27.58 8.55 -16.20
N PHE A 800 -26.88 7.85 -15.30
CA PHE A 800 -27.50 7.13 -14.18
C PHE A 800 -27.14 7.69 -12.79
N GLU A 801 -26.19 8.62 -12.71
CA GLU A 801 -25.70 9.19 -11.44
C GLU A 801 -26.80 9.82 -10.56
N GLU A 802 -27.77 10.57 -11.12
CA GLU A 802 -28.88 11.15 -10.35
C GLU A 802 -29.81 10.08 -9.75
N PHE A 803 -29.91 8.91 -10.38
CA PHE A 803 -30.67 7.75 -9.91
C PHE A 803 -29.87 6.93 -8.88
N ALA A 804 -28.57 6.76 -9.09
CA ALA A 804 -27.68 6.09 -8.15
C ALA A 804 -27.56 6.85 -6.82
N ALA A 805 -27.41 8.18 -6.88
CA ALA A 805 -27.24 9.05 -5.71
C ALA A 805 -28.55 9.33 -4.93
N GLU A 806 -29.67 8.67 -5.24
CA GLU A 806 -30.90 8.78 -4.45
C GLU A 806 -30.68 8.16 -3.06
N VAL A 807 -30.68 8.99 -2.00
CA VAL A 807 -30.62 8.53 -0.62
C VAL A 807 -31.97 7.94 -0.19
N LEU A 808 -31.99 6.65 0.05
CA LEU A 808 -33.16 5.85 0.43
C LEU A 808 -33.39 5.81 1.94
N GLY A 809 -32.33 5.99 2.73
CA GLY A 809 -32.37 5.93 4.18
C GLY A 809 -31.01 6.17 4.81
N THR A 810 -30.83 5.76 6.06
CA THR A 810 -29.55 5.83 6.79
C THR A 810 -29.34 4.56 7.59
N SER A 811 -28.08 4.22 7.90
CA SER A 811 -27.71 3.10 8.77
C SER A 811 -26.81 3.56 9.92
N GLU A 812 -27.14 3.13 11.14
CA GLU A 812 -26.29 3.29 12.32
C GLU A 812 -25.21 2.19 12.41
N VAL A 813 -25.27 1.17 11.54
CA VAL A 813 -24.32 0.05 11.43
C VAL A 813 -23.82 -0.15 10.00
N GLU A 814 -22.68 -0.80 9.84
CA GLU A 814 -22.19 -1.28 8.54
C GLU A 814 -22.90 -2.60 8.19
N LEU A 815 -23.54 -2.68 7.03
CA LEU A 815 -24.23 -3.89 6.58
C LEU A 815 -23.22 -4.77 5.80
N ASP A 816 -22.39 -5.49 6.55
CA ASP A 816 -21.34 -6.37 6.02
C ASP A 816 -21.89 -7.57 5.22
N GLN A 817 -21.20 -7.90 4.12
CA GLN A 817 -21.33 -9.18 3.41
C GLN A 817 -20.12 -10.12 3.45
N THR A 818 -18.94 -9.69 3.93
CA THR A 818 -17.66 -10.45 3.80
C THR A 818 -17.69 -11.82 4.49
N THR A 819 -18.64 -12.02 5.40
CA THR A 819 -18.90 -13.28 6.11
C THR A 819 -19.91 -14.20 5.42
N CYS A 820 -20.74 -13.69 4.48
CA CYS A 820 -21.95 -14.37 3.98
C CYS A 820 -21.71 -15.76 3.36
N GLN A 821 -20.60 -15.98 2.67
CA GLN A 821 -20.30 -17.26 2.00
C GLN A 821 -19.81 -18.37 2.96
N ARG A 822 -19.69 -18.05 4.27
CA ARG A 822 -19.06 -18.90 5.29
C ARG A 822 -19.91 -19.07 6.56
N GLN A 823 -20.68 -18.05 6.94
CA GLN A 823 -21.49 -17.98 8.16
C GLN A 823 -22.57 -16.88 8.01
N GLU A 824 -23.35 -16.63 9.07
CA GLU A 824 -24.29 -15.49 9.21
C GLU A 824 -23.63 -14.13 8.86
N CYS A 825 -24.36 -13.24 8.17
CA CYS A 825 -23.89 -11.89 7.80
C CYS A 825 -25.01 -10.84 7.83
N LEU A 826 -24.65 -9.59 8.14
CA LEU A 826 -25.65 -8.59 8.53
C LEU A 826 -26.50 -8.07 7.36
N LEU A 827 -25.91 -7.94 6.16
CA LEU A 827 -26.66 -7.59 4.95
C LEU A 827 -27.56 -8.73 4.47
N GLY A 828 -27.14 -9.99 4.68
CA GLY A 828 -27.95 -11.18 4.37
C GLY A 828 -29.19 -11.29 5.25
N ASP A 829 -29.02 -11.10 6.56
CA ASP A 829 -30.12 -11.03 7.53
C ASP A 829 -31.11 -9.90 7.18
N PHE A 830 -30.61 -8.72 6.81
CA PHE A 830 -31.42 -7.56 6.44
C PHE A 830 -32.21 -7.77 5.15
N MET A 831 -31.58 -8.32 4.11
CA MET A 831 -32.25 -8.65 2.84
C MET A 831 -33.32 -9.73 3.04
N ALA A 832 -33.03 -10.78 3.80
CA ALA A 832 -33.99 -11.83 4.07
C ALA A 832 -35.17 -11.34 4.94
N ASP A 833 -34.93 -10.43 5.90
CA ASP A 833 -36.02 -9.76 6.62
C ASP A 833 -36.84 -8.82 5.73
N ALA A 834 -36.23 -8.13 4.77
CA ALA A 834 -36.94 -7.33 3.77
C ALA A 834 -37.89 -8.21 2.92
N MET A 835 -37.39 -9.35 2.42
CA MET A 835 -38.17 -10.36 1.68
C MET A 835 -39.35 -10.88 2.50
N LEU A 836 -39.12 -11.24 3.76
CA LEU A 836 -40.17 -11.73 4.66
C LEU A 836 -41.19 -10.65 5.01
N ALA A 837 -40.76 -9.43 5.32
CA ALA A 837 -41.63 -8.31 5.68
C ALA A 837 -42.51 -7.87 4.50
N TYR A 838 -41.92 -7.78 3.30
CA TYR A 838 -42.65 -7.54 2.04
C TYR A 838 -43.76 -8.59 1.84
N ARG A 839 -43.45 -9.87 2.01
CA ARG A 839 -44.47 -10.92 1.83
C ARG A 839 -45.52 -10.91 2.94
N ARG A 840 -45.16 -10.65 4.20
CA ARG A 840 -46.09 -10.54 5.33
C ARG A 840 -47.06 -9.36 5.23
N ASN A 841 -46.70 -8.28 4.54
CA ASN A 841 -47.64 -7.21 4.21
C ASN A 841 -48.72 -7.63 3.20
N ASN A 842 -48.53 -8.76 2.50
CA ASN A 842 -49.40 -9.26 1.44
C ASN A 842 -50.12 -10.59 1.78
N THR A 843 -49.63 -11.37 2.75
CA THR A 843 -50.27 -12.60 3.25
C THR A 843 -49.83 -12.95 4.67
N GLU A 844 -50.67 -13.66 5.42
CA GLU A 844 -50.26 -14.35 6.67
C GLU A 844 -49.62 -15.73 6.38
N ASP A 845 -49.78 -16.25 5.16
CA ASP A 845 -49.28 -17.54 4.68
C ASP A 845 -47.80 -17.48 4.25
N VAL A 846 -46.90 -17.20 5.22
CA VAL A 846 -45.44 -17.17 5.02
C VAL A 846 -44.67 -17.40 6.33
N ASP A 847 -43.83 -18.44 6.35
CA ASP A 847 -43.05 -18.84 7.53
C ASP A 847 -41.76 -18.02 7.68
N PHE A 848 -40.91 -18.03 6.64
CA PHE A 848 -39.59 -17.39 6.64
C PHE A 848 -39.10 -17.09 5.20
N ALA A 849 -37.97 -16.39 5.08
CA ALA A 849 -37.27 -16.19 3.80
C ALA A 849 -35.84 -16.75 3.84
N ILE A 850 -35.32 -17.13 2.68
CA ILE A 850 -33.95 -17.61 2.45
C ILE A 850 -33.37 -16.95 1.19
N ILE A 851 -32.07 -16.66 1.21
CA ILE A 851 -31.31 -16.11 0.08
C ILE A 851 -29.94 -16.79 -0.02
N ASN A 852 -29.40 -16.91 -1.23
CA ASN A 852 -28.03 -17.37 -1.46
C ASN A 852 -27.02 -16.23 -1.23
N ALA A 853 -25.90 -16.54 -0.60
CA ALA A 853 -24.83 -15.57 -0.36
C ALA A 853 -24.17 -15.08 -1.66
N GLY A 854 -24.29 -15.83 -2.76
CA GLY A 854 -23.81 -15.47 -4.10
C GLY A 854 -24.57 -14.29 -4.71
N GLY A 855 -25.81 -14.06 -4.27
CA GLY A 855 -26.63 -12.90 -4.63
C GLY A 855 -26.23 -11.60 -3.94
N ILE A 856 -25.37 -11.66 -2.91
CA ILE A 856 -24.93 -10.53 -2.09
C ILE A 856 -23.50 -10.16 -2.51
N ARG A 857 -23.30 -8.98 -3.13
CA ARG A 857 -22.02 -8.67 -3.82
C ARG A 857 -21.16 -7.62 -3.14
N ALA A 858 -21.75 -6.58 -2.56
CA ALA A 858 -21.06 -5.49 -1.90
C ALA A 858 -21.59 -5.27 -0.47
N THR A 859 -20.78 -4.64 0.38
CA THR A 859 -21.17 -4.17 1.71
C THR A 859 -21.84 -2.80 1.59
N ILE A 860 -22.79 -2.46 2.46
CA ILE A 860 -23.33 -1.10 2.54
C ILE A 860 -22.72 -0.38 3.76
N ASP A 861 -22.10 0.76 3.52
CA ASP A 861 -21.30 1.50 4.50
C ASP A 861 -22.19 2.09 5.62
N GLN A 862 -21.62 2.31 6.81
CA GLN A 862 -22.30 3.11 7.84
C GLN A 862 -22.40 4.57 7.39
N GLY A 863 -23.63 5.03 7.10
CA GLY A 863 -23.91 6.39 6.62
C GLY A 863 -25.33 6.56 6.07
N ASP A 864 -25.46 7.45 5.08
CA ASP A 864 -26.63 7.51 4.20
C ASP A 864 -26.61 6.28 3.27
N ILE A 865 -27.75 5.61 3.07
CA ILE A 865 -27.87 4.47 2.14
C ILE A 865 -28.40 4.97 0.81
N THR A 866 -27.66 4.78 -0.27
CA THR A 866 -28.05 5.18 -1.63
C THR A 866 -28.65 4.02 -2.44
N ARG A 867 -29.39 4.36 -3.51
CA ARG A 867 -29.87 3.38 -4.49
C ARG A 867 -28.73 2.70 -5.25
N GLY A 868 -27.64 3.42 -5.52
CA GLY A 868 -26.43 2.86 -6.13
C GLY A 868 -25.83 1.74 -5.28
N GLU A 869 -25.74 1.92 -3.97
CA GLU A 869 -25.27 0.87 -3.05
C GLU A 869 -26.20 -0.34 -3.00
N VAL A 870 -27.53 -0.13 -3.03
CA VAL A 870 -28.51 -1.24 -3.12
C VAL A 870 -28.31 -2.04 -4.41
N LEU A 871 -28.16 -1.38 -5.56
CA LEU A 871 -28.02 -2.05 -6.86
C LEU A 871 -26.65 -2.72 -7.02
N THR A 872 -25.56 -2.11 -6.57
CA THR A 872 -24.23 -2.75 -6.54
C THR A 872 -24.16 -3.91 -5.54
N SER A 873 -24.97 -3.88 -4.47
CA SER A 873 -25.09 -5.01 -3.53
C SER A 873 -25.88 -6.20 -4.10
N PHE A 874 -26.88 -5.93 -4.94
CA PHE A 874 -27.83 -6.92 -5.49
C PHE A 874 -28.08 -6.72 -7.00
N PRO A 875 -27.05 -6.87 -7.87
CA PRO A 875 -27.04 -6.32 -9.22
C PRO A 875 -27.82 -7.15 -10.27
N PHE A 876 -28.31 -8.34 -9.87
CA PHE A 876 -28.88 -9.35 -10.76
C PHE A 876 -30.32 -9.07 -11.24
N GLY A 877 -31.05 -8.16 -10.58
CA GLY A 877 -32.45 -7.85 -10.92
C GLY A 877 -33.46 -8.99 -10.63
N ASN A 878 -33.11 -9.95 -9.76
CA ASN A 878 -33.96 -11.10 -9.40
C ASN A 878 -35.36 -10.67 -8.91
N SER A 879 -36.38 -11.46 -9.22
CA SER A 879 -37.73 -11.32 -8.65
C SER A 879 -37.81 -12.01 -7.29
N ILE A 880 -38.57 -11.42 -6.35
CA ILE A 880 -38.97 -12.16 -5.14
C ILE A 880 -40.06 -13.18 -5.51
N VAL A 881 -39.96 -14.41 -4.99
CA VAL A 881 -40.95 -15.48 -5.20
C VAL A 881 -41.31 -16.17 -3.89
N GLN A 882 -42.48 -16.81 -3.84
CA GLN A 882 -42.86 -17.76 -2.79
C GLN A 882 -42.92 -19.17 -3.39
N ILE A 883 -42.34 -20.14 -2.68
CA ILE A 883 -42.43 -21.57 -2.98
C ILE A 883 -42.92 -22.35 -1.75
N GLU A 884 -43.53 -23.51 -1.99
CA GLU A 884 -43.85 -24.48 -0.94
C GLU A 884 -42.74 -25.52 -0.84
N ILE A 885 -42.28 -25.86 0.37
CA ILE A 885 -41.26 -26.91 0.59
C ILE A 885 -41.63 -27.86 1.72
N GLY A 886 -41.48 -29.17 1.52
CA GLY A 886 -41.67 -30.15 2.58
C GLY A 886 -40.54 -30.08 3.61
N GLY A 887 -40.86 -30.15 4.91
CA GLY A 887 -39.85 -30.02 5.98
C GLY A 887 -38.70 -31.03 5.90
N LYS A 888 -38.96 -32.23 5.36
CA LYS A 888 -37.90 -33.20 5.02
C LYS A 888 -36.96 -32.67 3.94
N GLU A 889 -37.50 -32.10 2.86
CA GLU A 889 -36.72 -31.52 1.76
C GLU A 889 -35.94 -30.30 2.23
N LEU A 890 -36.54 -29.44 3.06
CA LEU A 890 -35.86 -28.32 3.71
C LEU A 890 -34.66 -28.77 4.58
N TRP A 891 -34.77 -29.90 5.30
CA TRP A 891 -33.61 -30.49 5.99
C TRP A 891 -32.53 -30.93 4.98
N GLU A 892 -32.91 -31.59 3.88
CA GLU A 892 -31.99 -32.11 2.87
C GLU A 892 -31.29 -31.00 2.08
N VAL A 893 -31.98 -29.89 1.80
CA VAL A 893 -31.41 -28.65 1.22
C VAL A 893 -30.41 -28.02 2.20
N LEU A 894 -30.80 -27.79 3.45
CA LEU A 894 -29.93 -27.14 4.45
C LEU A 894 -28.69 -27.99 4.79
N GLU A 895 -28.82 -29.32 4.89
CA GLU A 895 -27.67 -30.24 5.03
C GLU A 895 -26.80 -30.20 3.76
N GLY A 896 -27.40 -30.09 2.57
CA GLY A 896 -26.68 -29.98 1.31
C GLY A 896 -25.83 -28.72 1.23
N ILE A 897 -26.38 -27.57 1.61
CA ILE A 897 -25.65 -26.28 1.60
C ILE A 897 -24.50 -26.30 2.61
N VAL A 898 -24.70 -26.76 3.85
CA VAL A 898 -23.60 -26.82 4.84
C VAL A 898 -22.56 -27.92 4.54
N THR A 899 -22.85 -28.83 3.60
CA THR A 899 -21.89 -29.83 3.09
C THR A 899 -21.32 -29.50 1.71
N ARG A 900 -21.77 -28.40 1.08
CA ARG A 900 -21.49 -27.99 -0.31
C ARG A 900 -21.85 -29.05 -1.38
N VAL A 901 -22.76 -29.98 -1.09
CA VAL A 901 -23.24 -31.03 -2.04
C VAL A 901 -24.73 -31.28 -1.85
N ASN A 902 -25.54 -31.08 -2.88
CA ASN A 902 -26.99 -31.26 -2.83
C ASN A 902 -27.35 -32.74 -2.53
N VAL A 903 -28.12 -32.97 -1.48
CA VAL A 903 -28.42 -34.32 -0.96
C VAL A 903 -29.34 -35.13 -1.89
N ALA A 904 -30.15 -34.48 -2.73
CA ALA A 904 -31.11 -35.13 -3.61
C ALA A 904 -30.52 -35.55 -4.98
N ASN A 905 -29.61 -34.74 -5.54
CA ASN A 905 -29.04 -34.95 -6.88
C ASN A 905 -27.53 -35.20 -6.91
N GLY A 906 -26.80 -34.96 -5.82
CA GLY A 906 -25.36 -35.21 -5.70
C GLY A 906 -24.44 -34.20 -6.40
N LYS A 907 -24.98 -33.08 -6.92
CA LYS A 907 -24.19 -31.98 -7.50
C LYS A 907 -23.58 -31.10 -6.40
N ASP A 908 -22.51 -30.38 -6.77
CA ASP A 908 -21.91 -29.35 -5.93
C ASP A 908 -22.90 -28.18 -5.67
N VAL A 909 -22.89 -27.63 -4.47
CA VAL A 909 -23.62 -26.42 -4.08
C VAL A 909 -22.64 -25.26 -3.97
N THR A 910 -22.78 -24.27 -4.84
CA THR A 910 -21.77 -23.23 -5.10
C THR A 910 -21.78 -22.10 -4.06
N SER A 911 -22.94 -21.77 -3.47
CA SER A 911 -23.06 -20.72 -2.45
C SER A 911 -23.48 -21.22 -1.06
N PHE A 912 -23.22 -20.40 -0.03
CA PHE A 912 -23.85 -20.52 1.29
C PHE A 912 -25.20 -19.77 1.34
N PHE A 913 -25.90 -19.77 2.46
CA PHE A 913 -27.25 -19.22 2.59
C PHE A 913 -27.37 -18.24 3.76
N GLN A 914 -28.32 -17.31 3.67
CA GLN A 914 -28.72 -16.36 4.71
C GLN A 914 -30.23 -16.42 4.88
N VAL A 915 -30.76 -16.06 6.05
CA VAL A 915 -32.17 -16.30 6.40
C VAL A 915 -32.81 -15.16 7.20
N SER A 916 -34.13 -15.05 7.11
CA SER A 916 -34.91 -14.07 7.88
C SER A 916 -35.02 -14.48 9.35
N THR A 917 -35.47 -13.55 10.18
CA THR A 917 -35.96 -13.88 11.52
C THR A 917 -37.10 -14.91 11.44
N GLY A 918 -37.28 -15.70 12.50
CA GLY A 918 -38.28 -16.77 12.59
C GLY A 918 -37.77 -18.17 12.22
N ILE A 919 -36.62 -18.29 11.54
CA ILE A 919 -35.88 -19.56 11.38
C ILE A 919 -34.53 -19.47 12.09
N LYS A 920 -34.08 -20.59 12.68
CA LYS A 920 -32.71 -20.76 13.20
C LYS A 920 -32.14 -22.08 12.72
N VAL A 921 -30.89 -22.08 12.28
CA VAL A 921 -30.10 -23.22 11.83
C VAL A 921 -28.84 -23.35 12.69
N GLU A 922 -28.59 -24.55 13.20
CA GLU A 922 -27.38 -24.89 13.94
C GLU A 922 -26.65 -26.05 13.25
N TYR A 923 -25.36 -25.89 12.97
CA TYR A 923 -24.56 -26.87 12.22
C TYR A 923 -23.16 -27.05 12.82
N ASN A 924 -22.55 -28.20 12.56
CA ASN A 924 -21.21 -28.54 13.04
C ASN A 924 -20.32 -28.97 11.85
N PRO A 925 -19.39 -28.10 11.39
CA PRO A 925 -18.57 -28.39 10.22
C PRO A 925 -17.61 -29.58 10.44
N LYS A 926 -17.34 -29.97 11.69
CA LYS A 926 -16.45 -31.09 12.07
C LYS A 926 -17.11 -32.46 11.86
N ASN A 927 -18.43 -32.52 11.65
CA ASN A 927 -19.15 -33.76 11.40
C ASN A 927 -18.97 -34.25 9.95
N SER A 928 -19.22 -35.54 9.72
CA SER A 928 -19.35 -36.13 8.38
C SER A 928 -20.48 -35.47 7.57
N ASN A 929 -20.35 -35.45 6.24
CA ASN A 929 -21.42 -34.99 5.35
C ASN A 929 -22.67 -35.86 5.53
N GLY A 930 -23.87 -35.26 5.51
CA GLY A 930 -25.13 -35.92 5.92
C GLY A 930 -25.38 -35.88 7.44
N THR A 931 -24.46 -35.32 8.22
CA THR A 931 -24.57 -35.12 9.67
C THR A 931 -24.06 -33.75 10.14
N LYS A 932 -23.76 -32.81 9.24
CA LYS A 932 -23.32 -31.46 9.61
C LYS A 932 -24.47 -30.62 10.14
N LEU A 933 -25.69 -30.79 9.62
CA LEU A 933 -26.87 -30.13 10.16
C LEU A 933 -27.25 -30.75 11.50
N VAL A 934 -27.30 -29.94 12.56
CA VAL A 934 -27.50 -30.40 13.94
C VAL A 934 -28.93 -30.14 14.40
N THR A 935 -29.49 -28.96 14.11
CA THR A 935 -30.86 -28.57 14.48
C THR A 935 -31.35 -27.47 13.55
N VAL A 936 -32.63 -27.51 13.20
CA VAL A 936 -33.36 -26.41 12.56
C VAL A 936 -34.63 -26.15 13.37
N THR A 937 -34.96 -24.88 13.60
CA THR A 937 -36.23 -24.45 14.20
C THR A 937 -36.91 -23.40 13.34
N VAL A 938 -38.23 -23.51 13.18
CA VAL A 938 -39.09 -22.54 12.46
C VAL A 938 -40.21 -22.12 13.40
N GLY A 939 -40.48 -20.82 13.52
CA GLY A 939 -41.43 -20.27 14.50
C GLY A 939 -41.06 -20.58 15.96
N GLY A 940 -39.78 -20.84 16.24
CA GLY A 940 -39.30 -21.32 17.54
C GLY A 940 -39.66 -22.78 17.88
N GLN A 941 -40.27 -23.53 16.97
CA GLN A 941 -40.49 -24.98 17.09
C GLN A 941 -39.43 -25.76 16.30
N PRO A 942 -39.04 -26.99 16.70
CA PRO A 942 -38.23 -27.86 15.86
C PRO A 942 -38.86 -28.09 14.48
N LEU A 943 -38.04 -28.13 13.43
CA LEU A 943 -38.49 -28.43 12.07
C LEU A 943 -39.24 -29.77 12.02
N ASN A 944 -40.45 -29.78 11.44
CA ASN A 944 -41.26 -30.97 11.29
C ASN A 944 -41.19 -31.51 9.85
N ASN A 945 -40.70 -32.74 9.70
CA ASN A 945 -40.55 -33.38 8.39
C ASN A 945 -41.88 -33.56 7.63
N ASP A 946 -43.00 -33.70 8.37
CA ASP A 946 -44.34 -33.94 7.84
C ASP A 946 -45.16 -32.65 7.61
N THR A 947 -44.53 -31.47 7.68
CA THR A 947 -45.14 -30.16 7.43
C THR A 947 -44.61 -29.55 6.14
N THR A 948 -45.49 -28.97 5.32
CA THR A 948 -45.10 -28.04 4.24
C THR A 948 -44.91 -26.65 4.81
N TYR A 949 -43.83 -25.97 4.40
CA TYR A 949 -43.49 -24.61 4.82
C TYR A 949 -43.55 -23.65 3.63
N GLN A 950 -44.04 -22.44 3.88
CA GLN A 950 -44.20 -21.38 2.89
C GLN A 950 -42.99 -20.46 2.94
N VAL A 951 -42.11 -20.56 1.93
CA VAL A 951 -40.78 -19.95 1.93
C VAL A 951 -40.65 -18.89 0.85
N VAL A 952 -40.17 -17.71 1.23
CA VAL A 952 -39.80 -16.65 0.30
C VAL A 952 -38.34 -16.80 -0.12
N THR A 953 -38.08 -16.70 -1.41
CA THR A 953 -36.76 -16.87 -2.01
C THR A 953 -36.65 -15.99 -3.27
N LEU A 954 -35.56 -16.12 -4.02
CA LEU A 954 -35.38 -15.50 -5.33
C LEU A 954 -35.76 -16.48 -6.44
N ASP A 955 -36.26 -15.96 -7.56
CA ASP A 955 -36.56 -16.73 -8.78
C ASP A 955 -35.36 -17.53 -9.29
N PHE A 956 -34.15 -16.97 -9.29
CA PHE A 956 -32.89 -17.68 -9.57
C PHE A 956 -32.76 -18.99 -8.77
N ILE A 957 -32.96 -18.93 -7.45
CA ILE A 957 -32.77 -20.08 -6.55
C ILE A 957 -33.90 -21.10 -6.74
N ALA A 958 -35.14 -20.63 -6.91
CA ALA A 958 -36.30 -21.50 -7.18
C ALA A 958 -36.24 -22.19 -8.56
N GLY A 959 -35.64 -21.53 -9.55
CA GLY A 959 -35.32 -22.09 -10.86
C GLY A 959 -34.18 -23.13 -10.85
N GLY A 960 -33.50 -23.34 -9.71
CA GLY A 960 -32.42 -24.31 -9.55
C GLY A 960 -31.02 -23.73 -9.36
N GLY A 961 -30.89 -22.40 -9.28
CA GLY A 961 -29.63 -21.70 -9.02
C GLY A 961 -28.89 -22.20 -7.78
N ASP A 962 -27.55 -22.17 -7.83
CA ASP A 962 -26.64 -22.76 -6.84
C ASP A 962 -26.86 -24.26 -6.55
N ASN A 963 -27.71 -24.96 -7.30
CA ASN A 963 -28.25 -26.29 -7.00
C ASN A 963 -28.91 -26.38 -5.60
N PHE A 964 -29.53 -25.29 -5.10
CA PHE A 964 -30.22 -25.28 -3.80
C PHE A 964 -31.47 -26.17 -3.81
N PHE A 965 -32.48 -25.82 -4.60
CA PHE A 965 -33.77 -26.50 -4.66
C PHE A 965 -33.86 -27.45 -5.86
N THR A 966 -34.89 -28.31 -5.85
CA THR A 966 -35.38 -28.94 -7.07
C THR A 966 -35.93 -27.85 -7.99
N PRO A 967 -35.46 -27.71 -9.25
CA PRO A 967 -35.94 -26.68 -10.17
C PRO A 967 -37.46 -26.69 -10.33
N THR A 968 -38.09 -25.54 -10.13
CA THR A 968 -39.53 -25.33 -10.33
C THR A 968 -39.79 -24.07 -11.16
N THR A 969 -40.95 -24.02 -11.81
CA THR A 969 -41.53 -22.83 -12.44
C THR A 969 -42.96 -22.58 -11.98
N ASP A 970 -43.44 -23.34 -10.98
CA ASP A 970 -44.78 -23.20 -10.38
C ASP A 970 -44.75 -22.18 -9.23
N PHE A 971 -44.37 -20.96 -9.57
CA PHE A 971 -44.37 -19.79 -8.69
C PHE A 971 -44.82 -18.54 -9.45
N VAL A 972 -45.10 -17.46 -8.71
CA VAL A 972 -45.40 -16.15 -9.27
C VAL A 972 -44.25 -15.20 -8.92
N SER A 973 -43.60 -14.63 -9.92
CA SER A 973 -42.69 -13.49 -9.75
C SER A 973 -43.46 -12.30 -9.16
N LEU A 974 -42.98 -11.80 -8.04
CA LEU A 974 -43.49 -10.60 -7.37
C LEU A 974 -42.62 -9.39 -7.78
N ASP A 975 -42.56 -8.35 -6.95
CA ASP A 975 -41.70 -7.19 -7.19
C ASP A 975 -40.20 -7.58 -7.11
N THR A 976 -39.31 -6.75 -7.66
CA THR A 976 -37.86 -7.06 -7.73
C THR A 976 -37.17 -6.94 -6.38
N GLN A 977 -36.03 -7.63 -6.25
CA GLN A 977 -35.22 -7.67 -5.04
C GLN A 977 -34.77 -6.28 -4.56
N ASP A 978 -34.38 -5.39 -5.48
CA ASP A 978 -33.93 -4.03 -5.19
C ASP A 978 -35.08 -3.10 -4.81
N GLU A 979 -36.25 -3.23 -5.44
CA GLU A 979 -37.46 -2.49 -5.05
C GLU A 979 -37.92 -2.91 -3.64
N VAL A 980 -37.94 -4.21 -3.36
CA VAL A 980 -38.29 -4.75 -2.04
C VAL A 980 -37.34 -4.26 -0.94
N LEU A 981 -36.02 -4.28 -1.20
CA LEU A 981 -35.04 -3.74 -0.24
C LEU A 981 -35.16 -2.22 -0.09
N THR A 982 -35.40 -1.49 -1.19
CA THR A 982 -35.65 -0.03 -1.19
C THR A 982 -36.81 0.34 -0.27
N GLN A 983 -37.96 -0.34 -0.40
CA GLN A 983 -39.13 -0.08 0.46
C GLN A 983 -38.86 -0.46 1.92
N TYR A 984 -38.04 -1.48 2.18
CA TYR A 984 -37.67 -1.88 3.54
C TYR A 984 -36.73 -0.86 4.20
N ILE A 985 -35.72 -0.34 3.49
CA ILE A 985 -34.84 0.74 3.97
C ILE A 985 -35.66 1.99 4.32
N LEU A 986 -36.57 2.40 3.44
CA LEU A 986 -37.48 3.53 3.68
C LEU A 986 -38.36 3.34 4.93
N ALA A 987 -38.70 2.09 5.28
CA ALA A 987 -39.51 1.75 6.45
C ALA A 987 -38.72 1.53 7.74
N GLN A 988 -37.43 1.17 7.67
CA GLN A 988 -36.56 0.88 8.83
C GLN A 988 -35.53 1.98 9.15
N SER A 989 -35.44 3.04 8.36
CA SER A 989 -34.48 4.15 8.58
C SER A 989 -34.74 4.90 9.90
N PRO A 990 -33.73 5.12 10.77
CA PRO A 990 -32.34 4.69 10.64
C PRO A 990 -32.15 3.21 10.98
N VAL A 991 -31.50 2.47 10.09
CA VAL A 991 -31.28 1.02 10.22
C VAL A 991 -30.29 0.75 11.36
N ASN A 992 -30.74 0.05 12.39
CA ASN A 992 -29.90 -0.39 13.51
C ASN A 992 -30.26 -1.83 13.88
N ILE A 993 -29.53 -2.77 13.26
CA ILE A 993 -29.69 -4.22 13.46
C ILE A 993 -28.36 -4.84 13.91
N ALA A 994 -28.43 -6.05 14.45
CA ALA A 994 -27.27 -6.86 14.84
C ALA A 994 -27.59 -8.35 14.65
N LEU A 995 -26.57 -9.16 14.40
CA LEU A 995 -26.68 -10.61 14.22
C LEU A 995 -27.35 -11.26 15.45
N ASP A 996 -28.46 -11.96 15.26
CA ASP A 996 -29.23 -12.61 16.34
C ASP A 996 -29.09 -14.15 16.39
N LYS A 997 -28.07 -14.68 15.69
CA LYS A 997 -27.62 -16.09 15.66
C LYS A 997 -28.52 -17.03 14.87
N ARG A 998 -29.06 -16.56 13.75
CA ARG A 998 -29.88 -17.35 12.81
C ARG A 998 -29.12 -18.53 12.23
N ILE A 999 -27.80 -18.42 12.03
CA ILE A 999 -26.95 -19.48 11.49
C ILE A 999 -25.72 -19.67 12.40
N GLU A 1000 -25.80 -20.62 13.33
CA GLU A 1000 -24.79 -20.79 14.40
C GLU A 1000 -23.96 -22.08 14.25
N VAL A 1001 -22.63 -21.93 14.30
CA VAL A 1001 -21.69 -23.06 14.40
C VAL A 1001 -21.68 -23.61 15.83
N VAL A 1002 -21.96 -24.90 15.98
CA VAL A 1002 -22.03 -25.59 17.29
C VAL A 1002 -21.10 -26.79 17.37
N ASP A 1003 -20.47 -27.01 18.53
CA ASP A 1003 -19.58 -28.16 18.76
C ASP A 1003 -20.33 -29.49 19.04
N ARG A 1004 -21.65 -29.44 19.24
CA ARG A 1004 -22.44 -30.64 19.58
C ARG A 1004 -22.67 -31.55 18.36
N GLN A 1005 -22.84 -32.84 18.62
CA GLN A 1005 -23.16 -33.84 17.59
C GLN A 1005 -24.65 -33.80 17.22
N ARG A 1006 -24.99 -34.26 16.01
CA ARG A 1006 -26.38 -34.48 15.60
C ARG A 1006 -26.98 -35.61 16.46
N ASN A 1007 -28.06 -35.33 17.20
CA ASN A 1007 -28.77 -36.34 17.99
C ASN A 1007 -29.52 -37.30 17.06
N THR A 1008 -28.90 -38.43 16.71
CA THR A 1008 -29.50 -39.46 15.83
C THR A 1008 -30.66 -40.23 16.49
N THR A 1009 -30.82 -40.15 17.81
CA THR A 1009 -31.95 -40.71 18.57
C THR A 1009 -33.15 -39.76 18.58
N GLY A 1010 -33.53 -39.26 17.40
CA GLY A 1010 -34.43 -38.11 17.23
C GLY A 1010 -35.75 -38.39 16.49
N ASN A 1011 -36.22 -39.64 16.46
CA ASN A 1011 -37.50 -39.97 15.81
C ASN A 1011 -38.39 -40.81 16.73
N GLY A 1012 -39.38 -40.16 17.37
CA GLY A 1012 -40.43 -40.79 18.18
C GLY A 1012 -40.30 -40.65 19.70
N THR A 1013 -41.39 -40.12 20.29
CA THR A 1013 -41.86 -40.24 21.69
C THR A 1013 -41.01 -39.73 22.87
N THR A 1014 -41.68 -39.01 23.76
CA THR A 1014 -41.16 -38.48 25.03
C THR A 1014 -41.25 -39.50 26.17
N SER A 1015 -40.27 -39.48 27.10
CA SER A 1015 -40.54 -39.79 28.50
C SER A 1015 -39.49 -39.14 29.42
N ASN A 1016 -39.94 -38.60 30.56
CA ASN A 1016 -39.08 -37.99 31.58
C ASN A 1016 -38.62 -39.04 32.59
N THR A 1017 -37.30 -39.20 32.76
CA THR A 1017 -36.69 -39.55 34.06
C THR A 1017 -35.32 -38.88 34.17
N GLY A 1018 -35.17 -37.99 35.17
CA GLY A 1018 -33.92 -37.25 35.38
C GLY A 1018 -32.91 -37.97 36.27
N SER A 1019 -31.64 -37.57 36.16
CA SER A 1019 -30.59 -37.82 37.17
C SER A 1019 -29.55 -36.72 37.04
N ALA A 1020 -29.34 -35.96 38.12
CA ALA A 1020 -28.34 -34.89 38.22
C ALA A 1020 -27.14 -35.35 39.06
N VAL A 1021 -26.28 -34.39 39.47
CA VAL A 1021 -25.18 -34.50 40.47
C VAL A 1021 -23.83 -34.99 39.88
N PRO A 1022 -22.71 -34.26 40.09
CA PRO A 1022 -22.57 -32.80 40.31
C PRO A 1022 -21.36 -32.15 39.58
N GLU A 1023 -21.30 -30.81 39.58
CA GLU A 1023 -20.02 -30.09 39.43
C GLU A 1023 -19.18 -30.15 40.70
N ALA A 1024 -17.85 -30.11 40.56
CA ALA A 1024 -16.90 -30.04 41.68
C ALA A 1024 -16.29 -28.63 41.78
N THR A 1025 -16.68 -27.89 42.83
CA THR A 1025 -16.18 -26.53 43.11
C THR A 1025 -14.73 -26.54 43.62
N GLY A 1026 -13.94 -25.53 43.25
CA GLY A 1026 -12.50 -25.50 43.59
C GLY A 1026 -11.80 -24.14 43.49
N ALA A 1027 -12.33 -23.10 44.13
CA ALA A 1027 -11.72 -21.76 44.12
C ALA A 1027 -11.17 -21.34 45.50
N ALA A 1028 -9.84 -21.23 45.65
CA ALA A 1028 -9.20 -20.58 46.80
C ALA A 1028 -7.75 -20.11 46.55
N VAL A 1029 -7.58 -18.79 46.36
CA VAL A 1029 -6.48 -17.96 46.86
C VAL A 1029 -5.02 -18.42 46.66
N ARG A 1030 -4.30 -17.72 45.76
CA ARG A 1030 -3.01 -17.07 46.10
C ARG A 1030 -2.95 -15.68 45.49
N LEU A 1031 -2.66 -14.67 46.31
CA LEU A 1031 -2.59 -13.27 45.92
C LEU A 1031 -1.12 -12.80 45.83
N GLY A 1032 -0.83 -11.87 44.91
CA GLY A 1032 0.36 -11.02 44.98
C GLY A 1032 1.66 -11.59 44.38
N PHE A 1033 1.81 -11.48 43.05
CA PHE A 1033 3.07 -11.22 42.33
C PHE A 1033 2.79 -11.06 40.82
N ASN A 1034 2.18 -9.94 40.39
CA ASN A 1034 2.02 -9.62 38.96
C ASN A 1034 1.67 -8.12 38.75
N PHE A 1035 2.71 -7.28 38.70
CA PHE A 1035 2.59 -5.89 38.18
C PHE A 1035 3.76 -5.55 37.22
N VAL A 1036 4.92 -6.17 37.41
CA VAL A 1036 6.08 -6.03 36.50
C VAL A 1036 5.89 -6.83 35.20
N ALA A 1037 5.33 -8.04 35.26
CA ALA A 1037 5.10 -8.88 34.08
C ALA A 1037 4.11 -8.26 33.07
N PHE A 1038 3.16 -7.45 33.53
CA PHE A 1038 2.14 -6.81 32.69
C PHE A 1038 2.76 -5.77 31.74
N ILE A 1039 3.78 -5.05 32.20
CA ILE A 1039 4.51 -4.06 31.36
C ILE A 1039 5.38 -4.77 30.31
N VAL A 1040 6.00 -5.91 30.65
CA VAL A 1040 6.78 -6.71 29.70
C VAL A 1040 5.91 -7.37 28.64
N ALA A 1041 4.69 -7.81 28.99
CA ALA A 1041 3.74 -8.40 28.05
C ALA A 1041 3.29 -7.40 26.96
N ILE A 1042 3.06 -6.13 27.34
CA ILE A 1042 2.72 -5.06 26.38
C ILE A 1042 3.89 -4.77 25.43
N GLY A 1043 5.14 -4.95 25.87
CA GLY A 1043 6.32 -4.78 25.03
C GLY A 1043 6.60 -5.90 24.04
N LEU A 1044 6.04 -7.10 24.22
CA LEU A 1044 6.20 -8.22 23.27
C LEU A 1044 5.08 -8.29 22.22
N ASN A 1045 3.86 -7.88 22.55
CA ASN A 1045 2.73 -7.76 21.61
C ASN A 1045 2.80 -6.46 20.75
N LEU A 1046 4.02 -6.02 20.44
CA LEU A 1046 4.39 -4.89 19.58
C LEU A 1046 5.65 -5.24 18.76
N ILE A 1047 5.93 -6.54 18.65
CA ILE A 1047 7.16 -7.17 18.09
C ILE A 1047 6.78 -8.51 17.44
N LEU A 1048 5.76 -9.19 17.98
CA LEU A 1048 4.73 -9.85 17.17
C LEU A 1048 3.71 -8.80 16.71
#